data_AF-A0A5P8N791-F1
#
_entry.id   AF-A0A5P8N791-F1
#
_cell.length_a   1.000
_cell.length_b   1.000
_cell.length_c   1.000
_cell.angle_alpha   90.00
_cell.angle_beta   90.00
_cell.angle_gamma   90.00
#
_symmetry.space_group_name_H-M   'P 1'
#
loop_
_entity.id
_entity.type
_entity.pdbx_description
1 polymer ?
#
loop_
_entity_poly.entity_id
_entity_poly.type
_entity_poly.pdbx_seq_one_letter_code
_entity_poly.pdbx_strand_id
1 'polypeptide(L)'
;MYIIFDTETTGLPKNYNAPIINWPRLVRLSWCLYDENLKLIELKDYIIKPEGFDIPFNSTKIHGISTEEALEKGYKINLVLEKFNIRIKNSKFLIGHNIYFDLKVLCAEFIRLNKIHYLYKKKIIDTKEKSINFCALKRGKGKFKWPTLTELYKKLFNDTFMAHDSKSDVLATSKCFFELLRIGIISLKNVNKKLLKMKINKINLSKIKHFNFKKLNVEKKLLKKKYFSHIHNHTYFSILSSTIDINSLIKKTIEYEMDAVGITDYGNMMGVFNFLNKIKTINASEKKKIKPIIGCELFISDNYLRKKFTKKNPDKIYNQVFVAKNKNGYDNLSKLCSQGFIDGYYSGIPRIGKNLVEKYKENLIAISGDLNSEIPLTLLKKGEKEAEKVFKWWHNLFKDDFYIEILRHGLEEEDHVNKILIKFAKKYNVKFIAQNNNFYLDKKDANAHDILLCVKNCKKHIGKGFSFGFPNKEFYFKNKLQMYNIFSDIPEAFENLKELIEKVEVYDISNQILLPKFEIPNKWRKKYCKSNEINYENEYLKYLTYKGAKKKFSNLNEQIKKKIEFELETIKKIGYPGYFLIVQDLILQAKKIGVEVGPGRGSVAGSVVAYCIGITKIDPIKYNLLFERFLNPDRVSLPDIDIDFDDKGREKIIKWVVNKYGKDNVAQIITYGKMGAKSSIRDTARVLNLSLEETDKMAKMVPNNNFSLKEIITKDIKDLKKILKFEELKNVITLKKIFKEQNTLQAKTLKQAMGIEGSVRNTGIHACGIIITPSDIKKYIPVAKTKDSNLLLTQFDNEVVEQMGLLKMDLLGLKTLTIIKETLFLIKKNLKLDKIPLDDEKTYELFKNGETVAVFQYESHGMQKYLKQLKPDKFYDLIAMNALYRPGPMQYIPNFIARKHGHEKISYEIPELKEFLKETYGITVYQEQVMLISQKISGFSKGDADLLRKAIGKKEKNILSNMKKQFIDGGNKNGFSSQILEKIWKDWKYFASYAFNKSHSTCYSYIAFQTAYLKTHYPAEYMASVLSNNMKNIKDISFFIEECKRIGVIVLGPDINESDYKFTVNKLGFIRFGIGAIKGIGESSVKSILKERKKKYNSILGLIKNVDFRLVNKKVLENLVVSGAFDNFNIHRSQYFYEENGSNMIEKIIKFGVKYKKIKENIKNSLFKNIKDIEILKPNFKSCKNWNLFEKLKKEKEVIGMYLTYHPLNEYKYEIKNFTNATIEDLNFNKEKFLGKQINICGIIYKSLNL
;
A
#
# COMPACT_ATOMS: atom_id res chain seq x y z
N MET A 1 56.69 -38.28 7.18
CA MET A 1 55.33 -38.71 6.79
C MET A 1 54.36 -37.54 6.67
N TYR A 2 53.46 -37.59 5.68
CA TYR A 2 52.43 -36.58 5.37
C TYR A 2 51.04 -37.17 5.63
N ILE A 3 50.18 -36.46 6.38
CA ILE A 3 48.77 -36.84 6.53
C ILE A 3 47.90 -35.85 5.79
N ILE A 4 47.06 -36.35 4.90
CA ILE A 4 45.98 -35.58 4.27
C ILE A 4 44.67 -36.11 4.82
N PHE A 5 43.80 -35.23 5.33
CA PHE A 5 42.53 -35.64 5.91
C PHE A 5 41.43 -34.62 5.60
N ASP A 6 40.19 -35.08 5.71
CA ASP A 6 38.98 -34.28 5.50
C ASP A 6 37.86 -34.76 6.44
N THR A 7 36.92 -33.87 6.76
CA THR A 7 35.83 -34.18 7.70
C THR A 7 34.45 -33.83 7.15
N GLU A 8 33.50 -34.74 7.37
CA GLU A 8 32.08 -34.44 7.24
C GLU A 8 31.47 -34.10 8.59
N THR A 9 30.48 -33.21 8.59
CA THR A 9 29.91 -32.66 9.83
C THR A 9 28.40 -32.52 9.79
N THR A 10 27.79 -32.35 10.96
CA THR A 10 26.35 -32.07 11.11
C THR A 10 25.93 -30.67 10.61
N GLY A 11 26.78 -29.97 9.86
CA GLY A 11 26.53 -28.63 9.30
C GLY A 11 27.65 -27.64 9.60
N LEU A 12 27.40 -26.35 9.35
CA LEU A 12 28.38 -25.28 9.60
C LEU A 12 28.20 -24.64 10.99
N PRO A 13 29.27 -24.11 11.62
CA PRO A 13 29.17 -23.42 12.90
C PRO A 13 28.29 -22.18 12.74
N LYS A 14 27.35 -21.99 13.68
CA LYS A 14 26.47 -20.80 13.72
C LYS A 14 27.26 -19.50 13.83
N ASN A 15 28.42 -19.54 14.47
CA ASN A 15 29.36 -18.44 14.59
C ASN A 15 30.79 -18.99 14.56
N TYR A 16 31.59 -18.60 13.56
CA TYR A 16 32.99 -19.03 13.42
C TYR A 16 33.91 -18.53 14.55
N ASN A 17 33.43 -17.62 15.41
CA ASN A 17 34.12 -17.14 16.60
C ASN A 17 33.57 -17.74 17.90
N ALA A 18 32.63 -18.69 17.84
CA ALA A 18 32.14 -19.37 19.05
C ALA A 18 33.27 -20.21 19.69
N PRO A 19 33.23 -20.43 21.03
CA PRO A 19 34.10 -21.38 21.69
C PRO A 19 34.14 -22.71 20.94
N ILE A 20 35.33 -23.30 20.77
CA ILE A 20 35.56 -24.48 19.91
C ILE A 20 34.62 -25.64 20.30
N ILE A 21 34.30 -25.81 21.59
CA ILE A 21 33.36 -26.82 22.08
C ILE A 21 31.94 -26.75 21.45
N ASN A 22 31.53 -25.58 20.96
CA ASN A 22 30.21 -25.33 20.35
C ASN A 22 30.20 -25.49 18.81
N TRP A 23 31.27 -26.03 18.22
CA TRP A 23 31.34 -26.29 16.78
C TRP A 23 30.47 -27.48 16.35
N PRO A 24 30.23 -27.71 15.04
CA PRO A 24 29.49 -28.88 14.55
C PRO A 24 30.08 -30.22 15.02
N ARG A 25 29.27 -31.29 14.96
CA ARG A 25 29.69 -32.64 15.33
C ARG A 25 30.34 -33.35 14.14
N LEU A 26 31.37 -34.14 14.39
CA LEU A 26 32.05 -34.96 13.40
C LEU A 26 31.15 -36.14 12.98
N VAL A 27 30.94 -36.30 11.69
CA VAL A 27 30.12 -37.37 11.09
C VAL A 27 30.98 -38.41 10.39
N ARG A 28 32.03 -37.99 9.68
CA ARG A 28 32.98 -38.87 9.02
C ARG A 28 34.38 -38.28 9.06
N LEU A 29 35.37 -39.14 9.21
CA LEU A 29 36.78 -38.77 9.15
C LEU A 29 37.49 -39.71 8.19
N SER A 30 38.09 -39.14 7.15
CA SER A 30 38.88 -39.87 6.17
C SER A 30 40.30 -39.30 6.14
N TRP A 31 41.31 -40.16 5.98
CA TRP A 31 42.69 -39.72 5.82
C TRP A 31 43.54 -40.64 4.95
N CYS A 32 44.55 -40.05 4.33
CA CYS A 32 45.66 -40.72 3.68
C CYS A 32 46.96 -40.41 4.42
N LEU A 33 47.77 -41.43 4.68
CA LEU A 33 49.13 -41.31 5.20
C LEU A 33 50.13 -41.63 4.08
N TYR A 34 51.09 -40.75 3.85
CA TYR A 34 52.17 -40.94 2.89
C TYR A 34 53.54 -40.91 3.59
N ASP A 35 54.48 -41.70 3.06
CA ASP A 35 55.88 -41.71 3.52
C ASP A 35 56.66 -40.47 3.02
N GLU A 36 57.96 -40.42 3.30
CA GLU A 36 58.82 -39.30 2.87
C GLU A 36 59.05 -39.28 1.34
N ASN A 37 58.81 -40.41 0.68
CA ASN A 37 58.90 -40.59 -0.77
C ASN A 37 57.53 -40.40 -1.47
N LEU A 38 56.51 -39.87 -0.78
CA LEU A 38 55.15 -39.65 -1.29
C LEU A 38 54.42 -40.95 -1.72
N LYS A 39 54.84 -42.12 -1.21
CA LYS A 39 54.13 -43.39 -1.39
C LYS A 39 53.01 -43.51 -0.38
N LEU A 40 51.82 -43.90 -0.83
CA LEU A 40 50.65 -44.11 0.04
C LEU A 40 50.90 -45.30 0.97
N ILE A 41 50.93 -45.06 2.27
CA ILE A 41 51.07 -46.08 3.32
C ILE A 41 49.69 -46.59 3.74
N GLU A 42 48.74 -45.68 3.93
CA GLU A 42 47.45 -46.00 4.54
C GLU A 42 46.35 -45.06 4.01
N LEU A 43 45.20 -45.62 3.63
CA LEU A 43 43.96 -44.91 3.36
C LEU A 43 42.89 -45.46 4.32
N LYS A 44 42.35 -44.60 5.19
CA LYS A 44 41.29 -44.95 6.13
C LYS A 44 40.12 -44.01 6.00
N ASP A 45 38.96 -44.55 6.31
CA ASP A 45 37.68 -43.89 6.16
C ASP A 45 36.71 -44.43 7.21
N TYR A 46 36.28 -43.57 8.12
CA TYR A 46 35.46 -43.95 9.27
C TYR A 46 34.24 -43.06 9.39
N ILE A 47 33.06 -43.67 9.32
CA ILE A 47 31.79 -43.05 9.71
C ILE A 47 31.69 -43.10 11.24
N ILE A 48 31.31 -42.00 11.86
CA ILE A 48 31.23 -41.85 13.30
C ILE A 48 29.82 -42.19 13.77
N LYS A 49 29.72 -43.07 14.77
CA LYS A 49 28.45 -43.36 15.45
C LYS A 49 28.01 -42.15 16.27
N PRO A 50 26.82 -41.58 16.03
CA PRO A 50 26.39 -40.37 16.70
C PRO A 50 25.98 -40.65 18.16
N GLU A 51 26.72 -40.09 19.11
CA GLU A 51 26.46 -40.21 20.55
C GLU A 51 25.89 -38.89 21.11
N GLY A 52 24.59 -38.89 21.43
CA GLY A 52 23.90 -37.71 22.00
C GLY A 52 23.54 -36.61 21.00
N PHE A 53 23.65 -36.85 19.69
CA PHE A 53 23.21 -35.93 18.62
C PHE A 53 22.61 -36.71 17.45
N ASP A 54 21.99 -35.99 16.51
CA ASP A 54 21.47 -36.55 15.25
C ASP A 54 22.14 -35.83 14.07
N ILE A 55 22.22 -36.49 12.92
CA ILE A 55 22.71 -35.90 11.67
C ILE A 55 21.51 -35.27 10.96
N PRO A 56 21.47 -33.93 10.77
CA PRO A 56 20.34 -33.26 10.14
C PRO A 56 20.16 -33.67 8.66
N PHE A 57 18.91 -33.75 8.20
CA PHE A 57 18.60 -34.10 6.80
C PHE A 57 19.31 -33.20 5.77
N ASN A 58 19.39 -31.89 6.04
CA ASN A 58 20.11 -30.96 5.17
C ASN A 58 21.61 -31.27 5.06
N SER A 59 22.21 -31.85 6.10
CA SER A 59 23.60 -32.33 6.06
C SER A 59 23.69 -33.67 5.32
N THR A 60 22.76 -34.60 5.58
CA THR A 60 22.66 -35.86 4.85
C THR A 60 22.50 -35.65 3.34
N LYS A 61 21.76 -34.63 2.88
CA LYS A 61 21.62 -34.28 1.46
C LYS A 61 22.94 -33.83 0.82
N ILE A 62 23.89 -33.34 1.61
CA ILE A 62 25.21 -32.92 1.15
C ILE A 62 26.16 -34.12 1.08
N HIS A 63 26.32 -34.87 2.17
CA HIS A 63 27.38 -35.89 2.31
C HIS A 63 26.85 -37.35 2.29
N GLY A 64 25.55 -37.57 2.11
CA GLY A 64 24.92 -38.88 1.92
C GLY A 64 24.73 -39.75 3.17
N ILE A 65 25.22 -39.35 4.34
CA ILE A 65 25.22 -40.18 5.56
C ILE A 65 24.02 -39.81 6.44
N SER A 66 23.15 -40.78 6.69
CA SER A 66 22.00 -40.63 7.58
C SER A 66 22.34 -41.00 9.02
N THR A 67 21.53 -40.55 9.98
CA THR A 67 21.66 -40.97 11.40
C THR A 67 21.48 -42.49 11.55
N GLU A 68 20.55 -43.09 10.82
CA GLU A 68 20.30 -44.55 10.83
C GLU A 68 21.53 -45.31 10.34
N GLU A 69 22.09 -44.92 9.20
CA GLU A 69 23.31 -45.54 8.65
C GLU A 69 24.52 -45.38 9.57
N ALA A 70 24.69 -44.19 10.16
CA ALA A 70 25.78 -43.94 11.09
C ALA A 70 25.64 -44.73 12.40
N LEU A 71 24.42 -45.05 12.84
CA LEU A 71 24.20 -45.90 14.02
C LEU A 71 24.51 -47.38 13.75
N GLU A 72 24.20 -47.86 12.55
CA GLU A 72 24.39 -49.24 12.11
C GLU A 72 25.84 -49.54 11.72
N LYS A 73 26.46 -48.69 10.89
CA LYS A 73 27.79 -48.91 10.30
C LYS A 73 28.90 -48.08 10.95
N GLY A 74 28.55 -47.14 11.84
CA GLY A 74 29.50 -46.19 12.41
C GLY A 74 30.31 -46.75 13.57
N TYR A 75 31.50 -46.20 13.75
CA TYR A 75 32.43 -46.54 14.83
C TYR A 75 32.33 -45.54 15.99
N LYS A 76 32.60 -45.99 17.21
CA LYS A 76 32.67 -45.10 18.37
C LYS A 76 33.74 -44.02 18.14
N ILE A 77 33.35 -42.76 18.33
CA ILE A 77 34.22 -41.60 18.04
C ILE A 77 35.56 -41.66 18.78
N ASN A 78 35.56 -42.16 20.03
CA ASN A 78 36.77 -42.27 20.84
C ASN A 78 37.82 -43.18 20.18
N LEU A 79 37.42 -44.34 19.68
CA LEU A 79 38.33 -45.29 19.01
C LEU A 79 38.91 -44.71 17.70
N VAL A 80 38.09 -44.01 16.93
CA VAL A 80 38.52 -43.41 15.65
C VAL A 80 39.51 -42.28 15.92
N LEU A 81 39.24 -41.42 16.89
CA LEU A 81 40.13 -40.32 17.25
C LEU A 81 41.45 -40.81 17.87
N GLU A 82 41.45 -41.88 18.66
CA GLU A 82 42.68 -42.50 19.18
C GLU A 82 43.57 -43.03 18.05
N LYS A 83 42.98 -43.77 17.10
CA LYS A 83 43.70 -44.24 15.90
C LYS A 83 44.28 -43.08 15.09
N PHE A 84 43.50 -42.02 14.89
CA PHE A 84 43.95 -40.84 14.16
C PHE A 84 45.07 -40.08 14.92
N ASN A 85 44.96 -39.95 16.24
CA ASN A 85 45.94 -39.25 17.08
C ASN A 85 47.31 -39.94 17.10
N ILE A 86 47.34 -41.28 17.05
CA ILE A 86 48.59 -42.06 16.87
C ILE A 86 49.26 -41.71 15.54
N ARG A 87 48.49 -41.59 14.44
CA ARG A 87 49.04 -41.21 13.13
C ARG A 87 49.54 -39.77 13.13
N ILE A 88 48.81 -38.85 13.74
CA ILE A 88 49.25 -37.46 13.90
C ILE A 88 50.59 -37.43 14.65
N LYS A 89 50.75 -38.20 15.74
CA LYS A 89 52.02 -38.26 16.49
C LYS A 89 53.21 -38.56 15.59
N ASN A 90 53.05 -39.50 14.65
CA ASN A 90 54.10 -39.97 13.73
C ASN A 90 54.22 -39.16 12.42
N SER A 91 53.34 -38.19 12.17
CA SER A 91 53.40 -37.35 10.96
C SER A 91 54.18 -36.05 11.19
N LYS A 92 54.70 -35.45 10.11
CA LYS A 92 55.42 -34.15 10.15
C LYS A 92 54.55 -33.01 9.65
N PHE A 93 53.69 -33.28 8.67
CA PHE A 93 52.80 -32.31 8.04
C PHE A 93 51.34 -32.80 8.05
N LEU A 94 50.43 -31.86 8.32
CA LEU A 94 48.99 -32.02 8.16
C LEU A 94 48.54 -31.20 6.96
N ILE A 95 47.88 -31.84 6.00
CA ILE A 95 47.45 -31.22 4.74
C ILE A 95 45.94 -31.41 4.58
N GLY A 96 45.28 -30.40 4.01
CA GLY A 96 43.87 -30.47 3.66
C GLY A 96 43.50 -29.35 2.69
N HIS A 97 42.26 -29.34 2.25
CA HIS A 97 41.68 -28.24 1.48
C HIS A 97 40.65 -27.53 2.35
N ASN A 98 40.95 -26.32 2.84
CA ASN A 98 40.23 -25.67 3.94
C ASN A 98 40.48 -26.28 5.33
N ILE A 99 41.65 -26.89 5.55
CA ILE A 99 42.03 -27.69 6.72
C ILE A 99 41.77 -27.03 8.08
N TYR A 100 41.79 -25.69 8.17
CA TYR A 100 41.50 -24.98 9.42
C TYR A 100 40.08 -25.21 9.94
N PHE A 101 39.12 -25.49 9.05
CA PHE A 101 37.77 -25.86 9.45
C PHE A 101 37.78 -27.24 10.10
N ASP A 102 38.35 -28.23 9.42
CA ASP A 102 38.42 -29.63 9.86
C ASP A 102 39.20 -29.78 11.17
N LEU A 103 40.30 -29.03 11.31
CA LEU A 103 41.07 -28.97 12.56
C LEU A 103 40.23 -28.49 13.73
N LYS A 104 39.40 -27.45 13.54
CA LYS A 104 38.56 -26.93 14.62
C LYS A 104 37.44 -27.90 15.00
N VAL A 105 36.86 -28.60 14.03
CA VAL A 105 35.88 -29.67 14.28
C VAL A 105 36.52 -30.80 15.09
N LEU A 106 37.70 -31.27 14.70
CA LEU A 106 38.42 -32.31 15.43
C LEU A 106 38.83 -31.86 16.83
N CYS A 107 39.35 -30.63 16.98
CA CYS A 107 39.65 -30.07 18.29
C CYS A 107 38.41 -30.01 19.19
N ALA A 108 37.24 -29.67 18.63
CA ALA A 108 35.99 -29.67 19.37
C ALA A 108 35.66 -31.07 19.93
N GLU A 109 35.84 -32.13 19.13
CA GLU A 109 35.60 -33.49 19.61
C GLU A 109 36.64 -33.97 20.62
N PHE A 110 37.92 -33.64 20.44
CA PHE A 110 38.94 -33.95 21.45
C PHE A 110 38.67 -33.25 22.79
N ILE A 111 38.23 -31.98 22.76
CA ILE A 111 37.84 -31.22 23.96
C ILE A 111 36.61 -31.87 24.63
N ARG A 112 35.58 -32.25 23.86
CA ARG A 112 34.36 -32.88 24.41
C ARG A 112 34.64 -34.23 25.07
N LEU A 113 35.63 -34.97 24.58
CA LEU A 113 36.07 -36.25 25.16
C LEU A 113 37.14 -36.10 26.24
N ASN A 114 37.57 -34.86 26.55
CA ASN A 114 38.65 -34.55 27.48
C ASN A 114 39.96 -35.32 27.18
N LYS A 115 40.35 -35.38 25.90
CA LYS A 115 41.52 -36.15 25.42
C LYS A 115 42.63 -35.22 24.92
N ILE A 116 43.88 -35.59 25.20
CA ILE A 116 45.08 -34.89 24.72
C ILE A 116 45.29 -35.17 23.22
N HIS A 117 45.53 -34.14 22.40
CA HIS A 117 45.75 -34.28 20.96
C HIS A 117 47.02 -33.57 20.48
N TYR A 118 47.63 -34.06 19.40
CA TYR A 118 48.90 -33.53 18.88
C TYR A 118 48.74 -32.51 17.72
N LEU A 119 47.50 -32.14 17.36
CA LEU A 119 47.20 -31.30 16.18
C LEU A 119 47.99 -29.98 16.14
N TYR A 120 48.15 -29.28 17.27
CA TYR A 120 48.84 -27.97 17.32
C TYR A 120 50.37 -28.05 17.23
N LYS A 121 50.97 -29.25 17.39
CA LYS A 121 52.44 -29.45 17.32
C LYS A 121 52.95 -29.74 15.90
N LYS A 122 52.08 -29.68 14.89
CA LYS A 122 52.39 -30.12 13.51
C LYS A 122 52.36 -28.95 12.52
N LYS A 123 53.14 -29.06 11.43
CA LYS A 123 53.15 -28.06 10.35
C LYS A 123 51.92 -28.26 9.47
N ILE A 124 51.11 -27.22 9.32
CA ILE A 124 49.83 -27.25 8.59
C ILE A 124 50.02 -26.67 7.18
N ILE A 125 49.46 -27.34 6.17
CA ILE A 125 49.44 -26.87 4.78
C ILE A 125 48.00 -26.87 4.28
N ASP A 126 47.44 -25.69 4.01
CA ASP A 126 46.12 -25.55 3.37
C ASP A 126 46.28 -25.33 1.86
N THR A 127 45.87 -26.31 1.06
CA THR A 127 45.93 -26.24 -0.40
C THR A 127 45.01 -25.16 -0.98
N LYS A 128 43.93 -24.80 -0.28
CA LYS A 128 43.03 -23.69 -0.67
C LYS A 128 43.75 -22.35 -0.62
N GLU A 129 44.50 -22.08 0.47
CA GLU A 129 45.22 -20.81 0.62
C GLU A 129 46.40 -20.70 -0.34
N LYS A 130 47.15 -21.79 -0.51
CA LYS A 130 48.34 -21.81 -1.38
C LYS A 130 48.01 -21.68 -2.87
N SER A 131 46.79 -22.00 -3.27
CA SER A 131 46.37 -21.96 -4.68
C SER A 131 45.59 -20.70 -5.09
N ILE A 132 45.33 -19.75 -4.20
CA ILE A 132 44.51 -18.54 -4.50
C ILE A 132 45.07 -17.77 -5.70
N ASN A 133 46.36 -17.44 -5.65
CA ASN A 133 47.02 -16.67 -6.71
C ASN A 133 47.18 -17.48 -8.00
N PHE A 134 47.30 -18.80 -7.89
CA PHE A 134 47.40 -19.70 -9.04
C PHE A 134 46.07 -19.83 -9.80
N CYS A 135 44.96 -19.99 -9.08
CA CYS A 135 43.64 -20.07 -9.69
C CYS A 135 43.14 -18.71 -10.19
N ALA A 136 43.54 -17.61 -9.55
CA ALA A 136 43.27 -16.23 -9.95
C ALA A 136 41.78 -15.94 -10.27
N LEU A 137 40.85 -16.59 -9.57
CA LEU A 137 39.41 -16.47 -9.83
C LEU A 137 38.92 -15.08 -9.39
N LYS A 138 38.32 -14.30 -10.28
CA LYS A 138 37.90 -12.92 -9.96
C LYS A 138 36.75 -12.87 -8.96
N ARG A 139 36.88 -12.04 -7.93
CA ARG A 139 35.77 -11.53 -7.09
C ARG A 139 35.71 -10.02 -7.25
N GLY A 140 34.51 -9.42 -7.28
CA GLY A 140 34.36 -7.96 -7.41
C GLY A 140 35.18 -7.20 -6.36
N LYS A 141 35.78 -6.06 -6.78
CA LYS A 141 36.76 -5.21 -6.05
C LYS A 141 38.16 -5.83 -5.84
N GLY A 142 38.81 -6.28 -6.93
CA GLY A 142 40.28 -6.44 -6.99
C GLY A 142 40.93 -7.56 -6.15
N LYS A 143 40.17 -8.43 -5.49
CA LYS A 143 40.69 -9.59 -4.73
C LYS A 143 40.30 -10.91 -5.40
N PHE A 144 41.18 -11.91 -5.39
CA PHE A 144 40.87 -13.25 -5.89
C PHE A 144 39.94 -14.01 -4.93
N LYS A 145 38.98 -14.75 -5.50
CA LYS A 145 38.10 -15.70 -4.82
C LYS A 145 38.94 -16.93 -4.41
N TRP A 146 38.65 -17.48 -3.23
CA TRP A 146 39.18 -18.79 -2.84
C TRP A 146 38.65 -19.88 -3.77
N PRO A 147 39.52 -20.73 -4.35
CA PRO A 147 39.07 -21.83 -5.20
C PRO A 147 38.40 -22.91 -4.35
N THR A 148 37.33 -23.52 -4.85
CA THR A 148 36.85 -24.81 -4.33
C THR A 148 37.81 -25.93 -4.75
N LEU A 149 37.76 -27.08 -4.08
CA LEU A 149 38.62 -28.23 -4.44
C LEU A 149 38.38 -28.67 -5.89
N THR A 150 37.13 -28.66 -6.34
CA THR A 150 36.75 -28.92 -7.73
C THR A 150 37.29 -27.88 -8.71
N GLU A 151 37.28 -26.60 -8.36
CA GLU A 151 37.87 -25.52 -9.18
C GLU A 151 39.40 -25.66 -9.28
N LEU A 152 40.06 -26.00 -8.17
CA LEU A 152 41.50 -26.26 -8.14
C LEU A 152 41.87 -27.50 -8.96
N TYR A 153 41.15 -28.60 -8.77
CA TYR A 153 41.36 -29.86 -9.50
C TYR A 153 41.18 -29.67 -11.00
N LYS A 154 40.11 -28.96 -11.41
CA LYS A 154 39.86 -28.62 -12.82
C LYS A 154 40.97 -27.75 -13.39
N LYS A 155 41.52 -26.81 -12.61
CA LYS A 155 42.61 -25.94 -13.07
C LYS A 155 43.94 -26.70 -13.24
N LEU A 156 44.22 -27.68 -12.38
CA LEU A 156 45.46 -28.46 -12.41
C LEU A 156 45.44 -29.57 -13.47
N PHE A 157 44.31 -30.24 -13.65
CA PHE A 157 44.23 -31.47 -14.46
C PHE A 157 43.27 -31.40 -15.66
N ASN A 158 42.56 -30.28 -15.84
CA ASN A 158 41.51 -30.11 -16.86
C ASN A 158 40.40 -31.18 -16.82
N ASP A 159 40.16 -31.74 -15.63
CA ASP A 159 39.21 -32.83 -15.35
C ASP A 159 38.33 -32.45 -14.14
N THR A 160 37.24 -33.18 -13.90
CA THR A 160 36.31 -32.95 -12.78
C THR A 160 36.03 -34.24 -12.02
N PHE A 161 35.85 -34.14 -10.70
CA PHE A 161 35.50 -35.27 -9.84
C PHE A 161 34.25 -34.94 -9.00
N MET A 162 33.58 -35.97 -8.48
CA MET A 162 32.45 -35.80 -7.57
C MET A 162 32.97 -35.52 -6.15
N ALA A 163 32.90 -34.24 -5.75
CA ALA A 163 33.19 -33.78 -4.39
C ALA A 163 32.01 -34.03 -3.45
N HIS A 164 32.21 -33.90 -2.13
CA HIS A 164 31.26 -34.19 -1.04
C HIS A 164 31.24 -35.66 -0.58
N ASP A 165 32.36 -36.35 -0.77
CA ASP A 165 32.67 -37.61 -0.11
C ASP A 165 34.09 -37.47 0.45
N SER A 166 34.23 -37.37 1.77
CA SER A 166 35.53 -37.14 2.42
C SER A 166 36.64 -38.09 1.96
N LYS A 167 36.31 -39.31 1.50
CA LYS A 167 37.30 -40.23 0.90
C LYS A 167 37.78 -39.77 -0.48
N SER A 168 36.87 -39.35 -1.37
CA SER A 168 37.21 -38.82 -2.69
C SER A 168 37.92 -37.48 -2.57
N ASP A 169 37.50 -36.64 -1.62
CA ASP A 169 38.07 -35.32 -1.36
C ASP A 169 39.49 -35.40 -0.79
N VAL A 170 39.79 -36.37 0.09
CA VAL A 170 41.18 -36.61 0.56
C VAL A 170 42.09 -37.07 -0.58
N LEU A 171 41.61 -37.93 -1.48
CA LEU A 171 42.38 -38.40 -2.64
C LEU A 171 42.57 -37.31 -3.70
N ALA A 172 41.55 -36.47 -3.93
CA ALA A 172 41.67 -35.32 -4.81
C ALA A 172 42.62 -34.27 -4.21
N THR A 173 42.53 -34.03 -2.91
CA THR A 173 43.41 -33.11 -2.18
C THR A 173 44.86 -33.59 -2.21
N SER A 174 45.11 -34.90 -2.07
CA SER A 174 46.47 -35.44 -2.15
C SER A 174 47.07 -35.25 -3.55
N LYS A 175 46.30 -35.51 -4.61
CA LYS A 175 46.72 -35.24 -6.00
C LYS A 175 47.00 -33.77 -6.24
N CYS A 176 46.10 -32.88 -5.82
CA CYS A 176 46.30 -31.44 -5.95
C CYS A 176 47.56 -30.98 -5.18
N PHE A 177 47.78 -31.49 -3.97
CA PHE A 177 48.96 -31.16 -3.18
C PHE A 177 50.27 -31.58 -3.87
N PHE A 178 50.34 -32.81 -4.37
CA PHE A 178 51.53 -33.29 -5.09
C PHE A 178 51.80 -32.49 -6.36
N GLU A 179 50.74 -32.09 -7.07
CA GLU A 179 50.91 -31.31 -8.29
C GLU A 179 51.30 -29.86 -8.02
N LEU A 180 50.78 -29.26 -6.94
CA LEU A 180 51.21 -27.96 -6.46
C LEU A 180 52.67 -27.96 -5.98
N LEU A 181 53.16 -29.09 -5.42
CA LEU A 181 54.59 -29.30 -5.14
C LEU A 181 55.38 -29.42 -6.44
N ARG A 182 54.85 -30.13 -7.45
CA ARG A 182 55.51 -30.35 -8.74
C ARG A 182 55.76 -29.07 -9.52
N ILE A 183 54.77 -28.20 -9.57
CA ILE A 183 54.84 -26.92 -10.28
C ILE A 183 55.42 -25.79 -9.43
N GLY A 184 55.94 -26.10 -8.23
CA GLY A 184 56.70 -25.16 -7.40
C GLY A 184 55.87 -24.12 -6.65
N ILE A 185 54.54 -24.26 -6.60
CA ILE A 185 53.65 -23.33 -5.86
C ILE A 185 53.75 -23.58 -4.35
N ILE A 186 53.96 -24.83 -3.95
CA ILE A 186 54.30 -25.19 -2.57
C ILE A 186 55.77 -25.61 -2.55
N SER A 187 56.57 -24.99 -1.69
CA SER A 187 57.97 -25.37 -1.48
C SER A 187 58.18 -25.95 -0.08
N LEU A 188 58.87 -27.09 -0.01
CA LEU A 188 59.22 -27.76 1.24
C LEU A 188 60.75 -27.96 1.27
N LYS A 189 61.41 -27.48 2.33
CA LYS A 189 62.84 -27.76 2.58
C LYS A 189 62.98 -29.27 2.84
N ASN A 190 63.75 -29.97 2.00
CA ASN A 190 64.05 -31.41 2.00
C ASN A 190 63.02 -32.32 1.28
N VAL A 191 62.63 -32.00 0.05
CA VAL A 191 61.97 -32.97 -0.85
C VAL A 191 62.97 -33.43 -1.90
N ASN A 192 63.10 -34.75 -2.06
CA ASN A 192 64.06 -35.38 -2.96
C ASN A 192 63.77 -34.99 -4.43
N LYS A 193 64.67 -34.20 -5.06
CA LYS A 193 64.48 -33.63 -6.41
C LYS A 193 64.25 -34.67 -7.51
N LYS A 194 64.56 -35.95 -7.27
CA LYS A 194 64.35 -37.07 -8.21
C LYS A 194 62.87 -37.47 -8.40
N LEU A 195 61.98 -37.20 -7.43
CA LEU A 195 60.56 -37.62 -7.47
C LEU A 195 59.65 -36.72 -8.32
N LEU A 196 60.10 -35.54 -8.70
CA LEU A 196 59.32 -34.53 -9.45
C LEU A 196 59.10 -34.89 -10.94
N LYS A 197 59.71 -35.98 -11.44
CA LYS A 197 59.66 -36.41 -12.85
C LYS A 197 58.70 -37.59 -13.16
N MET A 198 58.07 -38.23 -12.16
CA MET A 198 57.14 -39.35 -12.42
C MET A 198 55.73 -38.86 -12.79
N LYS A 199 55.19 -39.35 -13.92
CA LYS A 199 53.78 -39.17 -14.32
C LYS A 199 52.86 -39.86 -13.30
N ILE A 200 51.92 -39.13 -12.71
CA ILE A 200 50.87 -39.68 -11.85
C ILE A 200 49.88 -40.42 -12.75
N ASN A 201 49.88 -41.75 -12.70
CA ASN A 201 48.94 -42.58 -13.48
C ASN A 201 47.48 -42.36 -13.05
N LYS A 202 46.58 -42.36 -14.05
CA LYS A 202 45.11 -42.31 -13.89
C LYS A 202 44.63 -43.48 -13.03
N ILE A 203 44.14 -43.19 -11.82
CA ILE A 203 43.29 -44.12 -11.06
C ILE A 203 41.85 -43.86 -11.48
N ASN A 204 41.22 -44.88 -12.09
CA ASN A 204 39.81 -44.88 -12.48
C ASN A 204 38.90 -44.86 -11.24
N LEU A 205 38.11 -43.79 -11.08
CA LEU A 205 37.14 -43.60 -10.00
C LEU A 205 35.70 -43.82 -10.51
N SER A 206 35.45 -44.93 -11.20
CA SER A 206 34.12 -45.29 -11.67
C SER A 206 33.71 -46.68 -11.17
N LYS A 207 32.82 -46.70 -10.16
CA LYS A 207 31.74 -47.68 -9.93
C LYS A 207 31.18 -47.56 -8.51
N ILE A 208 30.08 -46.82 -8.34
CA ILE A 208 29.05 -47.13 -7.33
C ILE A 208 27.70 -46.96 -8.02
N LYS A 209 26.90 -48.04 -8.00
CA LYS A 209 25.57 -48.15 -8.62
C LYS A 209 24.55 -47.38 -7.77
N HIS A 210 23.70 -46.58 -8.42
CA HIS A 210 22.46 -46.10 -7.82
C HIS A 210 21.51 -47.28 -7.56
N PHE A 211 21.03 -47.42 -6.33
CA PHE A 211 19.92 -48.31 -6.00
C PHE A 211 18.61 -47.68 -6.49
N ASN A 212 17.90 -48.37 -7.38
CA ASN A 212 16.54 -48.06 -7.76
C ASN A 212 15.60 -48.37 -6.59
N PHE A 213 14.85 -47.37 -6.13
CA PHE A 213 13.71 -47.60 -5.24
C PHE A 213 12.59 -48.31 -6.02
N LYS A 214 12.26 -49.53 -5.61
CA LYS A 214 11.09 -50.28 -6.07
C LYS A 214 9.82 -49.48 -5.77
N LYS A 215 9.05 -49.17 -6.81
CA LYS A 215 7.65 -48.76 -6.69
C LYS A 215 6.85 -49.93 -6.09
N LEU A 216 6.29 -49.74 -4.90
CA LEU A 216 5.21 -50.57 -4.41
C LEU A 216 3.92 -50.16 -5.11
N ASN A 217 3.36 -51.07 -5.91
CA ASN A 217 1.98 -51.01 -6.36
C ASN A 217 1.10 -51.44 -5.18
N VAL A 218 0.23 -50.55 -4.72
CA VAL A 218 -0.84 -50.87 -3.77
C VAL A 218 -2.14 -50.99 -4.56
N GLU A 219 -2.82 -52.12 -4.39
CA GLU A 219 -4.09 -52.45 -5.01
C GLU A 219 -5.18 -51.44 -4.64
N LYS A 220 -5.89 -50.96 -5.65
CA LYS A 220 -7.04 -50.05 -5.53
C LYS A 220 -8.25 -50.80 -5.00
N LYS A 221 -8.47 -50.77 -3.68
CA LYS A 221 -9.83 -50.96 -3.14
C LYS A 221 -10.63 -49.66 -3.34
N LEU A 222 -11.70 -49.74 -4.13
CA LEU A 222 -12.68 -48.67 -4.31
C LEU A 222 -13.25 -48.24 -2.95
N LEU A 223 -12.81 -47.09 -2.44
CA LEU A 223 -13.35 -46.49 -1.21
C LEU A 223 -14.45 -45.50 -1.58
N LYS A 224 -15.70 -45.96 -1.41
CA LYS A 224 -16.92 -45.15 -1.50
C LYS A 224 -16.89 -44.00 -0.47
N LYS A 225 -17.26 -42.80 -0.95
CA LYS A 225 -17.61 -41.55 -0.22
C LYS A 225 -16.93 -41.32 1.13
N LYS A 226 -15.78 -40.63 1.13
CA LYS A 226 -15.17 -40.08 2.34
C LYS A 226 -15.29 -38.55 2.39
N TYR A 227 -15.22 -38.00 3.60
CA TYR A 227 -15.32 -36.58 3.94
C TYR A 227 -13.95 -35.87 3.84
N PHE A 228 -13.88 -34.71 3.16
CA PHE A 228 -12.67 -33.88 3.08
C PHE A 228 -13.02 -32.40 2.83
N SER A 229 -12.25 -31.49 3.42
CA SER A 229 -12.40 -30.04 3.26
C SER A 229 -11.05 -29.34 3.49
N HIS A 230 -10.72 -28.36 2.65
CA HIS A 230 -9.49 -27.58 2.81
C HIS A 230 -9.69 -26.49 3.87
N ILE A 231 -8.87 -26.49 4.91
CA ILE A 231 -8.86 -25.46 5.96
C ILE A 231 -7.62 -24.56 5.89
N HIS A 232 -6.51 -25.03 5.30
CA HIS A 232 -5.29 -24.25 5.10
C HIS A 232 -5.28 -23.63 3.70
N ASN A 233 -5.90 -22.45 3.57
CA ASN A 233 -6.02 -21.72 2.31
C ASN A 233 -5.59 -20.25 2.47
N HIS A 234 -4.76 -19.79 1.54
CA HIS A 234 -4.39 -18.38 1.43
C HIS A 234 -5.26 -17.70 0.38
N THR A 235 -5.88 -16.58 0.74
CA THR A 235 -6.58 -15.72 -0.21
C THR A 235 -5.66 -14.60 -0.69
N TYR A 236 -6.11 -13.77 -1.63
CA TYR A 236 -5.34 -12.59 -2.06
C TYR A 236 -5.04 -11.60 -0.91
N PHE A 237 -5.68 -11.74 0.27
CA PHE A 237 -5.34 -10.99 1.47
C PHE A 237 -4.00 -11.45 2.10
N SER A 238 -3.49 -12.63 1.73
CA SER A 238 -2.06 -12.93 1.80
C SER A 238 -1.31 -12.12 0.75
N ILE A 239 -1.10 -10.83 1.05
CA ILE A 239 -0.64 -9.79 0.12
C ILE A 239 0.55 -10.26 -0.73
N LEU A 240 0.39 -10.17 -2.06
CA LEU A 240 1.35 -10.58 -3.08
C LEU A 240 1.89 -12.03 -2.93
N SER A 241 1.14 -12.91 -2.25
CA SER A 241 1.55 -14.30 -1.96
C SER A 241 0.54 -15.33 -2.43
N SER A 242 -0.72 -14.96 -2.64
CA SER A 242 -1.78 -15.81 -3.20
C SER A 242 -2.62 -15.02 -4.21
N THR A 243 -3.19 -15.73 -5.18
CA THR A 243 -4.11 -15.19 -6.20
C THR A 243 -5.57 -15.59 -5.95
N ILE A 244 -5.86 -16.35 -4.89
CA ILE A 244 -7.20 -16.88 -4.63
C ILE A 244 -8.17 -15.77 -4.21
N ASP A 245 -9.23 -15.57 -4.99
CA ASP A 245 -10.38 -14.75 -4.62
C ASP A 245 -11.38 -15.51 -3.74
N ILE A 246 -11.91 -14.83 -2.72
CA ILE A 246 -12.88 -15.41 -1.75
C ILE A 246 -14.12 -15.96 -2.45
N ASN A 247 -14.69 -15.22 -3.42
CA ASN A 247 -15.89 -15.70 -4.11
C ASN A 247 -15.60 -16.96 -4.92
N SER A 248 -14.44 -16.99 -5.59
CA SER A 248 -14.01 -18.10 -6.41
C SER A 248 -13.65 -19.33 -5.57
N LEU A 249 -13.05 -19.13 -4.39
CA LEU A 249 -12.78 -20.18 -3.40
C LEU A 249 -14.07 -20.88 -2.93
N ILE A 250 -15.08 -20.09 -2.54
CA ILE A 250 -16.36 -20.65 -2.06
C ILE A 250 -17.12 -21.34 -3.20
N LYS A 251 -17.14 -20.76 -4.40
CA LYS A 251 -17.73 -21.42 -5.58
C LYS A 251 -17.10 -22.77 -5.87
N LYS A 252 -15.76 -22.84 -5.81
CA LYS A 252 -15.03 -24.09 -6.07
C LYS A 252 -15.22 -25.12 -4.95
N THR A 253 -15.46 -24.67 -3.72
CA THR A 253 -15.85 -25.52 -2.58
C THR A 253 -17.20 -26.21 -2.85
N ILE A 254 -18.18 -25.48 -3.39
CA ILE A 254 -19.49 -26.02 -3.78
C ILE A 254 -19.34 -27.00 -4.95
N GLU A 255 -18.59 -26.61 -5.98
CA GLU A 255 -18.32 -27.45 -7.16
C GLU A 255 -17.68 -28.80 -6.77
N TYR A 256 -16.77 -28.79 -5.79
CA TYR A 256 -16.12 -30.00 -5.27
C TYR A 256 -16.90 -30.66 -4.14
N GLU A 257 -18.12 -30.21 -3.84
CA GLU A 257 -19.02 -30.76 -2.83
C GLU A 257 -18.35 -30.93 -1.44
N MET A 258 -17.55 -29.95 -1.02
CA MET A 258 -16.93 -29.93 0.30
C MET A 258 -17.89 -29.29 1.32
N ASP A 259 -17.91 -29.81 2.55
CA ASP A 259 -18.86 -29.37 3.58
C ASP A 259 -18.32 -28.17 4.41
N ALA A 260 -17.00 -27.96 4.39
CA ALA A 260 -16.34 -26.84 5.04
C ALA A 260 -15.27 -26.21 4.16
N VAL A 261 -14.91 -24.98 4.48
CA VAL A 261 -13.77 -24.28 3.87
C VAL A 261 -13.15 -23.34 4.89
N GLY A 262 -11.82 -23.28 4.93
CA GLY A 262 -11.08 -22.39 5.82
C GLY A 262 -10.37 -21.24 5.13
N ILE A 263 -10.10 -20.19 5.90
CA ILE A 263 -9.25 -19.05 5.53
C ILE A 263 -8.11 -18.94 6.56
N THR A 264 -6.86 -18.95 6.11
CA THR A 264 -5.65 -18.92 6.97
C THR A 264 -4.60 -17.98 6.39
N ASP A 265 -4.97 -16.72 6.17
CA ASP A 265 -4.06 -15.74 5.55
C ASP A 265 -2.83 -15.42 6.40
N TYR A 266 -1.75 -15.01 5.73
CA TYR A 266 -0.46 -14.73 6.36
C TYR A 266 -0.52 -13.54 7.31
N GLY A 267 -0.48 -13.83 8.61
CA GLY A 267 -0.30 -12.87 9.69
C GLY A 267 -1.40 -11.82 9.81
N ASN A 268 -2.49 -11.94 9.05
CA ASN A 268 -3.56 -10.94 8.94
C ASN A 268 -4.94 -11.60 8.88
N MET A 269 -5.96 -10.82 9.23
CA MET A 269 -7.37 -11.27 9.22
C MET A 269 -8.24 -10.45 8.27
N MET A 270 -7.63 -9.78 7.28
CA MET A 270 -8.27 -8.76 6.44
C MET A 270 -9.48 -9.29 5.65
N GLY A 271 -9.44 -10.56 5.23
CA GLY A 271 -10.49 -11.20 4.43
C GLY A 271 -11.62 -11.85 5.23
N VAL A 272 -11.50 -11.96 6.56
CA VAL A 272 -12.37 -12.83 7.37
C VAL A 272 -13.84 -12.41 7.32
N PHE A 273 -14.13 -11.12 7.43
CA PHE A 273 -15.52 -10.64 7.40
C PHE A 273 -16.18 -10.88 6.03
N ASN A 274 -15.47 -10.56 4.94
CA ASN A 274 -15.97 -10.79 3.58
C ASN A 274 -16.21 -12.27 3.31
N PHE A 275 -15.34 -13.14 3.83
CA PHE A 275 -15.49 -14.58 3.77
C PHE A 275 -16.74 -15.08 4.52
N LEU A 276 -16.94 -14.67 5.77
CA LEU A 276 -18.12 -15.02 6.56
C LEU A 276 -19.42 -14.52 5.92
N ASN A 277 -19.47 -13.25 5.53
CA ASN A 277 -20.67 -12.64 4.95
C ASN A 277 -21.05 -13.33 3.63
N LYS A 278 -20.05 -13.70 2.81
CA LYS A 278 -20.31 -14.41 1.56
C LYS A 278 -20.85 -15.82 1.78
N ILE A 279 -20.31 -16.56 2.75
CA ILE A 279 -20.82 -17.89 3.11
C ILE A 279 -22.23 -17.78 3.70
N LYS A 280 -22.50 -16.80 4.56
CA LYS A 280 -23.84 -16.52 5.11
C LYS A 280 -24.86 -16.27 3.99
N THR A 281 -24.48 -15.48 2.99
CA THR A 281 -25.33 -15.18 1.82
C THR A 281 -25.62 -16.45 0.99
N ILE A 282 -24.61 -17.28 0.75
CA ILE A 282 -24.77 -18.52 -0.04
C ILE A 282 -25.60 -19.56 0.74
N ASN A 283 -25.34 -19.72 2.04
CA ASN A 283 -26.07 -20.65 2.89
C ASN A 283 -27.56 -20.26 3.06
N ALA A 284 -27.93 -19.01 2.78
CA ALA A 284 -29.32 -18.57 2.75
C ALA A 284 -30.05 -18.98 1.45
N SER A 285 -29.32 -19.16 0.34
CA SER A 285 -29.90 -19.54 -0.97
C SER A 285 -29.78 -21.04 -1.30
N GLU A 286 -28.76 -21.71 -0.76
CA GLU A 286 -28.43 -23.11 -1.10
C GLU A 286 -29.04 -24.12 -0.11
N LYS A 287 -29.41 -25.31 -0.62
CA LYS A 287 -29.89 -26.41 0.24
C LYS A 287 -28.79 -27.01 1.12
N LYS A 288 -27.54 -27.02 0.63
CA LYS A 288 -26.39 -27.58 1.34
C LYS A 288 -25.57 -26.45 1.97
N LYS A 289 -25.49 -26.42 3.30
CA LYS A 289 -24.79 -25.38 4.06
C LYS A 289 -23.30 -25.69 4.15
N ILE A 290 -22.46 -24.69 3.88
CA ILE A 290 -21.00 -24.75 4.02
C ILE A 290 -20.60 -24.19 5.38
N LYS A 291 -19.72 -24.89 6.10
CA LYS A 291 -19.18 -24.45 7.38
C LYS A 291 -17.92 -23.57 7.17
N PRO A 292 -17.92 -22.29 7.60
CA PRO A 292 -16.73 -21.45 7.54
C PRO A 292 -15.76 -21.81 8.67
N ILE A 293 -14.47 -21.94 8.35
CA ILE A 293 -13.39 -22.12 9.34
C ILE A 293 -12.47 -20.89 9.32
N ILE A 294 -12.35 -20.20 10.44
CA ILE A 294 -11.52 -19.00 10.54
C ILE A 294 -10.19 -19.37 11.17
N GLY A 295 -9.10 -19.08 10.47
CA GLY A 295 -7.76 -19.21 10.99
C GLY A 295 -6.85 -18.09 10.50
N CYS A 296 -5.60 -18.17 10.93
CA CYS A 296 -4.54 -17.25 10.52
C CYS A 296 -3.20 -17.96 10.67
N GLU A 297 -2.32 -17.76 9.69
CA GLU A 297 -0.96 -18.27 9.76
C GLU A 297 -0.04 -17.18 10.30
N LEU A 298 0.27 -17.25 11.59
CA LEU A 298 1.03 -16.24 12.32
C LEU A 298 2.53 -16.51 12.26
N PHE A 299 3.33 -15.44 12.23
CA PHE A 299 4.79 -15.55 12.26
C PHE A 299 5.31 -15.44 13.69
N ILE A 300 6.03 -16.45 14.17
CA ILE A 300 6.63 -16.54 15.50
C ILE A 300 8.11 -16.20 15.43
N SER A 301 8.57 -15.32 16.33
CA SER A 301 9.98 -14.93 16.46
C SER A 301 10.41 -14.96 17.93
N ASP A 302 11.64 -15.45 18.18
CA ASP A 302 12.26 -15.50 19.51
C ASP A 302 12.29 -14.10 20.17
N ASN A 303 12.47 -13.04 19.37
CA ASN A 303 12.52 -11.66 19.85
C ASN A 303 11.80 -10.72 18.86
N TYR A 304 10.47 -10.78 18.90
CA TYR A 304 9.60 -10.04 17.97
C TYR A 304 9.70 -8.51 18.13
N LEU A 305 10.09 -7.99 19.29
CA LEU A 305 10.27 -6.54 19.52
C LEU A 305 11.53 -5.96 18.88
N ARG A 306 12.51 -6.81 18.58
CA ARG A 306 13.77 -6.38 17.98
C ARG A 306 13.58 -5.98 16.52
N LYS A 307 14.13 -4.80 16.16
CA LYS A 307 14.05 -4.23 14.79
C LYS A 307 15.41 -4.08 14.10
N LYS A 308 16.50 -4.58 14.70
CA LYS A 308 17.86 -4.51 14.14
C LYS A 308 18.53 -5.88 14.24
N PHE A 309 18.71 -6.54 13.11
CA PHE A 309 19.35 -7.86 13.04
C PHE A 309 20.69 -7.77 12.31
N THR A 310 21.60 -8.68 12.62
CA THR A 310 22.92 -8.76 11.98
C THR A 310 23.11 -10.14 11.38
N LYS A 311 24.08 -10.32 10.46
CA LYS A 311 24.39 -11.65 9.92
C LYS A 311 24.76 -12.68 11.01
N LYS A 312 25.32 -12.23 12.13
CA LYS A 312 25.71 -13.09 13.27
C LYS A 312 24.51 -13.46 14.17
N ASN A 313 23.46 -12.65 14.15
CA ASN A 313 22.24 -12.88 14.93
C ASN A 313 21.03 -12.52 14.07
N PRO A 314 20.67 -13.39 13.10
CA PRO A 314 19.55 -13.18 12.21
C PRO A 314 18.23 -13.36 12.97
N ASP A 315 17.19 -12.76 12.43
CA ASP A 315 15.83 -13.00 12.92
C ASP A 315 15.41 -14.43 12.58
N LYS A 316 15.04 -15.21 13.60
CA LYS A 316 14.47 -16.54 13.39
C LYS A 316 12.97 -16.40 13.37
N ILE A 317 12.39 -16.69 12.22
CA ILE A 317 10.96 -16.58 11.98
C ILE A 317 10.46 -17.97 11.59
N TYR A 318 9.37 -18.36 12.22
CA TYR A 318 8.62 -19.58 11.94
C TYR A 318 7.19 -19.17 11.65
N ASN A 319 6.51 -19.83 10.73
CA ASN A 319 5.05 -19.73 10.61
C ASN A 319 4.37 -20.78 11.50
N GLN A 320 3.14 -20.49 11.90
CA GLN A 320 2.31 -21.39 12.67
C GLN A 320 0.84 -21.10 12.36
N VAL A 321 0.09 -22.16 12.04
CA VAL A 321 -1.32 -22.05 11.70
C VAL A 321 -2.17 -22.18 12.96
N PHE A 322 -3.09 -21.23 13.15
CA PHE A 322 -4.08 -21.26 14.21
C PHE A 322 -5.50 -21.22 13.64
N VAL A 323 -6.42 -21.95 14.26
CA VAL A 323 -7.85 -21.95 13.93
C VAL A 323 -8.65 -21.56 15.18
N ALA A 324 -9.63 -20.67 15.00
CA ALA A 324 -10.50 -20.22 16.07
C ALA A 324 -11.71 -21.15 16.22
N LYS A 325 -11.87 -21.76 17.41
CA LYS A 325 -13.00 -22.67 17.69
C LYS A 325 -14.34 -21.96 17.80
N ASN A 326 -14.35 -20.75 18.34
CA ASN A 326 -15.56 -19.98 18.60
C ASN A 326 -15.26 -18.47 18.55
N LYS A 327 -16.24 -17.63 18.89
CA LYS A 327 -16.09 -16.16 18.90
C LYS A 327 -14.97 -15.67 19.83
N ASN A 328 -14.80 -16.28 21.00
CA ASN A 328 -13.70 -15.95 21.92
C ASN A 328 -12.33 -16.31 21.32
N GLY A 329 -12.25 -17.46 20.62
CA GLY A 329 -11.07 -17.84 19.85
C GLY A 329 -10.75 -16.81 18.75
N TYR A 330 -11.76 -16.33 18.03
CA TYR A 330 -11.57 -15.27 17.02
C TYR A 330 -11.02 -13.99 17.66
N ASP A 331 -11.54 -13.58 18.82
CA ASP A 331 -11.07 -12.37 19.51
C ASP A 331 -9.61 -12.52 19.98
N ASN A 332 -9.22 -13.70 20.46
CA ASN A 332 -7.82 -14.02 20.80
C ASN A 332 -6.91 -13.99 19.56
N LEU A 333 -7.35 -14.57 18.45
CA LEU A 333 -6.62 -14.55 17.18
C LEU A 333 -6.46 -13.13 16.63
N SER A 334 -7.52 -12.31 16.72
CA SER A 334 -7.53 -10.89 16.36
C SER A 334 -6.51 -10.09 17.17
N LYS A 335 -6.41 -10.34 18.48
CA LYS A 335 -5.40 -9.71 19.37
C LYS A 335 -3.98 -10.12 18.99
N LEU A 336 -3.73 -11.41 18.75
CA LEU A 336 -2.41 -11.91 18.33
C LEU A 336 -1.98 -11.28 17.01
N CYS A 337 -2.87 -11.29 16.01
CA CYS A 337 -2.66 -10.66 14.72
C CYS A 337 -2.35 -9.15 14.87
N SER A 338 -3.15 -8.45 15.69
CA SER A 338 -2.96 -7.03 15.94
C SER A 338 -1.60 -6.72 16.56
N GLN A 339 -1.17 -7.51 17.57
CA GLN A 339 0.13 -7.32 18.21
C GLN A 339 1.29 -7.52 17.23
N GLY A 340 1.14 -8.46 16.29
CA GLY A 340 2.11 -8.69 15.22
C GLY A 340 2.32 -7.46 14.34
N PHE A 341 1.25 -6.72 14.01
CA PHE A 341 1.34 -5.49 13.22
C PHE A 341 1.72 -4.24 14.02
N ILE A 342 1.39 -4.18 15.32
CA ILE A 342 1.67 -3.00 16.15
C ILE A 342 3.14 -3.01 16.62
N ASP A 343 3.57 -4.11 17.22
CA ASP A 343 4.85 -4.20 17.91
C ASP A 343 5.90 -4.97 17.11
N GLY A 344 5.48 -6.10 16.53
CA GLY A 344 6.39 -7.07 15.92
C GLY A 344 6.69 -6.88 14.43
N TYR A 345 6.09 -5.87 13.80
CA TYR A 345 6.20 -5.64 12.36
C TYR A 345 7.64 -5.28 11.97
N TYR A 346 8.27 -6.15 11.20
CA TYR A 346 9.64 -5.96 10.74
C TYR A 346 9.83 -6.55 9.34
N SER A 347 10.49 -5.80 8.45
CA SER A 347 10.79 -6.23 7.08
C SER A 347 9.57 -6.75 6.27
N GLY A 348 8.38 -6.20 6.52
CA GLY A 348 7.15 -6.62 5.84
C GLY A 348 6.40 -7.79 6.47
N ILE A 349 6.86 -8.30 7.63
CA ILE A 349 6.32 -9.49 8.30
C ILE A 349 5.81 -9.10 9.70
N PRO A 350 4.53 -9.34 10.03
CA PRO A 350 3.98 -9.15 11.38
C PRO A 350 4.32 -10.36 12.27
N ARG A 351 5.25 -10.18 13.21
CA ARG A 351 5.76 -11.28 14.05
C ARG A 351 5.23 -11.20 15.48
N ILE A 352 5.03 -12.34 16.14
CA ILE A 352 4.66 -12.44 17.55
C ILE A 352 5.67 -13.29 18.32
N GLY A 353 5.71 -13.12 19.64
CA GLY A 353 6.51 -13.97 20.53
C GLY A 353 5.68 -15.13 21.08
N LYS A 354 6.35 -16.22 21.47
CA LYS A 354 5.72 -17.38 22.13
C LYS A 354 4.98 -17.02 23.42
N ASN A 355 5.50 -16.03 24.16
CA ASN A 355 4.85 -15.48 25.35
C ASN A 355 3.44 -14.92 25.07
N LEU A 356 3.22 -14.34 23.88
CA LEU A 356 1.89 -13.86 23.49
C LEU A 356 0.96 -15.04 23.15
N VAL A 357 1.49 -16.09 22.51
CA VAL A 357 0.74 -17.32 22.23
C VAL A 357 0.28 -17.95 23.54
N GLU A 358 1.15 -18.08 24.54
CA GLU A 358 0.80 -18.61 25.86
C GLU A 358 -0.32 -17.80 26.53
N LYS A 359 -0.28 -16.47 26.39
CA LYS A 359 -1.28 -15.55 26.96
C LYS A 359 -2.66 -15.66 26.29
N TYR A 360 -2.72 -15.89 24.98
CA TYR A 360 -3.96 -15.88 24.20
C TYR A 360 -4.29 -17.25 23.57
N LYS A 361 -3.87 -18.36 24.21
CA LYS A 361 -4.03 -19.72 23.67
C LYS A 361 -5.45 -20.28 23.73
N GLU A 362 -6.29 -19.77 24.61
CA GLU A 362 -7.62 -20.33 24.88
C GLU A 362 -8.52 -20.26 23.63
N ASN A 363 -9.33 -21.30 23.42
CA ASN A 363 -10.27 -21.42 22.30
C ASN A 363 -9.61 -21.45 20.91
N LEU A 364 -8.30 -21.70 20.83
CA LEU A 364 -7.56 -21.85 19.58
C LEU A 364 -7.09 -23.29 19.39
N ILE A 365 -7.10 -23.74 18.14
CA ILE A 365 -6.45 -24.97 17.68
C ILE A 365 -5.13 -24.58 17.02
N ALA A 366 -4.04 -25.23 17.39
CA ALA A 366 -2.73 -25.05 16.78
C ALA A 366 -2.41 -26.22 15.85
N ILE A 367 -1.98 -25.91 14.62
CA ILE A 367 -1.69 -26.88 13.57
C ILE A 367 -0.22 -26.79 13.20
N SER A 368 0.52 -27.91 13.15
CA SER A 368 1.99 -27.92 13.02
C SER A 368 2.56 -27.19 11.80
N GLY A 369 1.79 -27.01 10.74
CA GLY A 369 2.11 -26.16 9.59
C GLY A 369 3.03 -26.81 8.54
N ASP A 370 3.54 -25.96 7.64
CA ASP A 370 4.39 -26.34 6.51
C ASP A 370 5.89 -26.52 6.87
N LEU A 371 6.74 -26.71 5.85
CA LEU A 371 8.20 -26.86 6.04
C LEU A 371 8.89 -25.65 6.72
N ASN A 372 8.28 -24.46 6.69
CA ASN A 372 8.82 -23.27 7.33
C ASN A 372 8.39 -23.16 8.80
N SER A 373 7.46 -24.03 9.24
CA SER A 373 6.90 -23.99 10.57
C SER A 373 7.88 -24.51 11.59
N GLU A 374 7.68 -24.19 12.87
CA GLU A 374 8.74 -24.34 13.87
C GLU A 374 9.23 -25.79 14.01
N ILE A 375 8.32 -26.76 14.02
CA ILE A 375 8.64 -28.18 14.16
C ILE A 375 9.31 -28.73 12.89
N PRO A 376 8.70 -28.64 11.69
CA PRO A 376 9.35 -29.11 10.45
C PRO A 376 10.70 -28.46 10.17
N LEU A 377 10.81 -27.14 10.35
CA LEU A 377 12.04 -26.41 10.06
C LEU A 377 13.16 -26.78 11.06
N THR A 378 12.80 -26.99 12.33
CA THR A 378 13.74 -27.47 13.35
C THR A 378 14.20 -28.88 13.04
N LEU A 379 13.30 -29.76 12.59
CA LEU A 379 13.62 -31.12 12.19
C LEU A 379 14.65 -31.14 11.05
N LEU A 380 14.39 -30.40 9.97
CA LEU A 380 15.28 -30.33 8.81
C LEU A 380 16.67 -29.74 9.14
N LYS A 381 16.72 -28.75 10.05
CA LYS A 381 17.96 -28.01 10.36
C LYS A 381 18.76 -28.56 11.55
N LYS A 382 18.11 -29.21 12.52
CA LYS A 382 18.72 -29.62 13.79
C LYS A 382 18.56 -31.11 14.13
N GLY A 383 17.69 -31.84 13.43
CA GLY A 383 17.43 -33.27 13.68
C GLY A 383 16.24 -33.54 14.60
N GLU A 384 15.97 -34.83 14.80
CA GLU A 384 14.75 -35.36 15.44
C GLU A 384 14.65 -34.97 16.92
N LYS A 385 15.74 -35.09 17.70
CA LYS A 385 15.74 -34.79 19.15
C LYS A 385 15.37 -33.34 19.47
N GLU A 386 15.87 -32.38 18.69
CA GLU A 386 15.56 -30.96 18.91
C GLU A 386 14.13 -30.63 18.45
N ALA A 387 13.66 -31.26 17.37
CA ALA A 387 12.28 -31.12 16.92
C ALA A 387 11.29 -31.69 17.95
N GLU A 388 11.62 -32.81 18.60
CA GLU A 388 10.79 -33.42 19.65
C GLU A 388 10.62 -32.49 20.86
N LYS A 389 11.65 -31.72 21.24
CA LYS A 389 11.54 -30.71 22.31
C LYS A 389 10.53 -29.61 21.96
N VAL A 390 10.58 -29.12 20.72
CA VAL A 390 9.64 -28.11 20.22
C VAL A 390 8.23 -28.69 20.12
N PHE A 391 8.10 -29.92 19.64
CA PHE A 391 6.84 -30.65 19.57
C PHE A 391 6.18 -30.77 20.94
N LYS A 392 6.94 -31.20 21.97
CA LYS A 392 6.45 -31.29 23.35
C LYS A 392 5.97 -29.94 23.89
N TRP A 393 6.64 -28.85 23.54
CA TRP A 393 6.21 -27.51 23.98
C TRP A 393 4.82 -27.17 23.42
N TRP A 394 4.59 -27.39 22.11
CA TRP A 394 3.28 -27.16 21.49
C TRP A 394 2.20 -28.11 22.03
N HIS A 395 2.53 -29.39 22.16
CA HIS A 395 1.61 -30.39 22.70
C HIS A 395 1.23 -30.10 24.15
N ASN A 396 2.20 -29.75 25.02
CA ASN A 396 1.89 -29.41 26.41
C ASN A 396 1.05 -28.13 26.52
N LEU A 397 1.20 -27.19 25.57
CA LEU A 397 0.50 -25.91 25.60
C LEU A 397 -0.97 -26.03 25.17
N PHE A 398 -1.23 -26.79 24.10
CA PHE A 398 -2.55 -26.92 23.46
C PHE A 398 -3.25 -28.27 23.70
N LYS A 399 -2.54 -29.29 24.18
CA LYS A 399 -3.07 -30.64 24.48
C LYS A 399 -3.83 -31.21 23.28
N ASP A 400 -5.12 -31.51 23.45
CA ASP A 400 -6.02 -32.09 22.44
C ASP A 400 -6.39 -31.09 21.30
N ASP A 401 -6.07 -29.81 21.48
CA ASP A 401 -6.21 -28.77 20.46
C ASP A 401 -4.92 -28.58 19.64
N PHE A 402 -3.94 -29.48 19.76
CA PHE A 402 -2.76 -29.52 18.90
C PHE A 402 -2.91 -30.63 17.83
N TYR A 403 -2.80 -30.25 16.56
CA TYR A 403 -2.88 -31.19 15.43
C TYR A 403 -1.63 -31.12 14.57
N ILE A 404 -1.22 -32.28 14.05
CA ILE A 404 -0.13 -32.37 13.08
C ILE A 404 -0.70 -32.23 11.67
N GLU A 405 -0.12 -31.36 10.86
CA GLU A 405 -0.44 -31.23 9.44
C GLU A 405 0.51 -32.09 8.60
N ILE A 406 -0.05 -32.93 7.75
CA ILE A 406 0.70 -33.72 6.78
C ILE A 406 0.45 -33.14 5.39
N LEU A 407 1.54 -32.71 4.73
CA LEU A 407 1.54 -32.11 3.39
C LEU A 407 2.31 -33.00 2.42
N ARG A 408 1.80 -33.17 1.20
CA ARG A 408 2.44 -34.01 0.15
C ARG A 408 2.35 -33.33 -1.22
N HIS A 409 3.30 -32.46 -1.49
CA HIS A 409 3.51 -31.79 -2.77
C HIS A 409 4.53 -32.52 -3.65
N GLY A 410 5.11 -33.63 -3.17
CA GLY A 410 6.16 -34.38 -3.87
C GLY A 410 7.56 -33.82 -3.63
N LEU A 411 7.80 -33.25 -2.44
CA LEU A 411 9.10 -32.77 -2.00
C LEU A 411 9.76 -33.82 -1.09
N GLU A 412 11.05 -34.09 -1.30
CA GLU A 412 11.81 -35.04 -0.47
C GLU A 412 11.82 -34.62 1.00
N GLU A 413 11.88 -33.30 1.25
CA GLU A 413 11.86 -32.72 2.59
C GLU A 413 10.54 -33.03 3.31
N GLU A 414 9.41 -33.02 2.60
CA GLU A 414 8.09 -33.36 3.17
C GLU A 414 8.00 -34.83 3.50
N ASP A 415 8.45 -35.72 2.63
CA ASP A 415 8.41 -37.16 2.88
C ASP A 415 9.21 -37.53 4.15
N HIS A 416 10.38 -36.92 4.31
CA HIS A 416 11.20 -37.09 5.51
C HIS A 416 10.50 -36.54 6.77
N VAL A 417 9.98 -35.31 6.71
CA VAL A 417 9.28 -34.67 7.82
C VAL A 417 8.02 -35.46 8.21
N ASN A 418 7.22 -35.87 7.24
CA ASN A 418 5.97 -36.62 7.45
C ASN A 418 6.22 -37.96 8.15
N LYS A 419 7.27 -38.71 7.76
CA LYS A 419 7.64 -39.98 8.42
C LYS A 419 7.84 -39.77 9.93
N ILE A 420 8.55 -38.70 10.30
CA ILE A 420 8.90 -38.39 11.69
C ILE A 420 7.70 -37.78 12.43
N LEU A 421 6.91 -36.92 11.78
CA LEU A 421 5.69 -36.36 12.37
C LEU A 421 4.66 -37.45 12.68
N ILE A 422 4.46 -38.44 11.80
CA ILE A 422 3.59 -39.59 12.06
C ILE A 422 4.12 -40.42 13.24
N LYS A 423 5.45 -40.59 13.34
CA LYS A 423 6.09 -41.24 14.49
C LYS A 423 5.82 -40.47 15.79
N PHE A 424 5.93 -39.14 15.79
CA PHE A 424 5.61 -38.30 16.95
C PHE A 424 4.12 -38.34 17.30
N ALA A 425 3.22 -38.30 16.31
CA ALA A 425 1.78 -38.46 16.51
C ALA A 425 1.47 -39.74 17.28
N LYS A 426 2.01 -40.88 16.83
CA LYS A 426 1.81 -42.18 17.50
C LYS A 426 2.42 -42.22 18.89
N LYS A 427 3.62 -41.66 19.08
CA LYS A 427 4.34 -41.67 20.36
C LYS A 427 3.66 -40.82 21.43
N TYR A 428 3.08 -39.68 21.06
CA TYR A 428 2.47 -38.71 21.97
C TYR A 428 0.95 -38.68 21.92
N ASN A 429 0.33 -39.62 21.20
CA ASN A 429 -1.11 -39.69 20.97
C ASN A 429 -1.71 -38.37 20.43
N VAL A 430 -1.02 -37.73 19.48
CA VAL A 430 -1.45 -36.48 18.84
C VAL A 430 -2.07 -36.81 17.49
N LYS A 431 -3.25 -36.23 17.22
CA LYS A 431 -3.97 -36.44 15.95
C LYS A 431 -3.30 -35.69 14.82
N PHE A 432 -3.39 -36.24 13.61
CA PHE A 432 -2.85 -35.62 12.41
C PHE A 432 -3.89 -35.55 11.29
N ILE A 433 -3.78 -34.52 10.45
CA ILE A 433 -4.74 -34.19 9.39
C ILE A 433 -4.04 -34.05 8.04
N ALA A 434 -4.74 -34.38 6.97
CA ALA A 434 -4.27 -34.16 5.60
C ALA A 434 -4.72 -32.80 5.10
N GLN A 435 -3.80 -32.00 4.55
CA GLN A 435 -4.05 -30.69 3.93
C GLN A 435 -3.13 -30.48 2.72
N ASN A 436 -3.27 -29.35 2.02
CA ASN A 436 -2.52 -29.06 0.79
C ASN A 436 -1.96 -27.62 0.69
N ASN A 437 -2.13 -26.78 1.73
CA ASN A 437 -1.66 -25.39 1.76
C ASN A 437 -1.78 -24.62 0.41
N ASN A 438 -2.99 -24.11 0.13
CA ASN A 438 -3.35 -23.64 -1.22
C ASN A 438 -3.07 -22.14 -1.43
N PHE A 439 -2.42 -21.77 -2.56
CA PHE A 439 -2.10 -20.37 -2.93
C PHE A 439 -2.72 -19.91 -4.26
N TYR A 440 -3.25 -20.84 -5.05
CA TYR A 440 -3.95 -20.56 -6.31
C TYR A 440 -5.07 -21.59 -6.52
N LEU A 441 -6.07 -21.28 -7.36
CA LEU A 441 -7.24 -22.14 -7.52
C LEU A 441 -6.99 -23.31 -8.46
N ASP A 442 -6.46 -23.06 -9.66
CA ASP A 442 -6.19 -24.08 -10.66
C ASP A 442 -4.69 -24.32 -10.86
N LYS A 443 -4.30 -25.55 -11.22
CA LYS A 443 -2.90 -25.89 -11.53
C LYS A 443 -2.27 -25.01 -12.64
N LYS A 444 -3.09 -24.51 -13.57
CA LYS A 444 -2.65 -23.60 -14.66
C LYS A 444 -2.22 -22.21 -14.15
N ASP A 445 -2.69 -21.80 -12.97
CA ASP A 445 -2.45 -20.48 -12.40
C ASP A 445 -1.09 -20.38 -11.69
N ALA A 446 -0.36 -21.49 -11.55
CA ALA A 446 0.95 -21.55 -10.89
C ALA A 446 1.96 -20.53 -11.48
N ASN A 447 1.99 -20.36 -12.80
CA ASN A 447 2.90 -19.40 -13.43
C ASN A 447 2.53 -17.93 -13.07
N ALA A 448 1.24 -17.63 -12.91
CA ALA A 448 0.78 -16.30 -12.53
C ALA A 448 1.14 -16.01 -11.06
N HIS A 449 1.04 -17.02 -10.21
CA HIS A 449 1.48 -16.99 -8.82
C HIS A 449 3.00 -16.76 -8.70
N ASP A 450 3.83 -17.46 -9.47
CA ASP A 450 5.28 -17.23 -9.47
C ASP A 450 5.65 -15.79 -9.88
N ILE A 451 4.91 -15.22 -10.84
CA ILE A 451 5.07 -13.80 -11.23
C ILE A 451 4.66 -12.88 -10.08
N LEU A 452 3.58 -13.18 -9.35
CA LEU A 452 3.17 -12.42 -8.17
C LEU A 452 4.28 -12.42 -7.10
N LEU A 453 4.91 -13.57 -6.85
CA LEU A 453 6.05 -13.69 -5.94
C LEU A 453 7.28 -12.91 -6.41
N CYS A 454 7.53 -12.86 -7.73
CA CYS A 454 8.56 -12.01 -8.33
C CYS A 454 8.29 -10.52 -8.08
N VAL A 455 7.03 -10.09 -8.23
CA VAL A 455 6.59 -8.71 -7.93
C VAL A 455 6.83 -8.39 -6.45
N LYS A 456 6.46 -9.29 -5.53
CA LYS A 456 6.68 -9.12 -4.07
C LYS A 456 8.15 -8.90 -3.74
N ASN A 457 9.03 -9.72 -4.32
CA ASN A 457 10.45 -9.73 -3.99
C ASN A 457 11.31 -8.80 -4.85
N CYS A 458 10.70 -8.03 -5.77
CA CYS A 458 11.40 -7.21 -6.76
C CYS A 458 12.46 -8.00 -7.56
N LYS A 459 12.14 -9.25 -7.91
CA LYS A 459 13.01 -10.16 -8.67
C LYS A 459 12.48 -10.36 -10.09
N LYS A 460 13.36 -10.78 -10.99
CA LYS A 460 13.00 -11.21 -12.35
C LYS A 460 12.59 -12.68 -12.32
N HIS A 461 11.66 -13.07 -13.20
CA HIS A 461 11.19 -14.45 -13.29
C HIS A 461 12.30 -15.44 -13.68
N ILE A 462 13.20 -15.01 -14.57
CA ILE A 462 14.36 -15.78 -15.02
C ILE A 462 15.63 -15.04 -14.56
N GLY A 463 16.39 -15.66 -13.66
CA GLY A 463 17.69 -15.16 -13.25
C GLY A 463 18.68 -16.31 -13.03
N LYS A 464 19.87 -16.23 -13.65
CA LYS A 464 20.99 -17.19 -13.48
C LYS A 464 20.58 -18.68 -13.49
N GLY A 465 19.74 -19.08 -14.44
CA GLY A 465 19.39 -20.49 -14.67
C GLY A 465 18.31 -21.10 -13.75
N PHE A 466 17.70 -20.33 -12.83
CA PHE A 466 16.60 -20.79 -11.99
C PHE A 466 15.37 -19.88 -12.10
N SER A 467 14.17 -20.48 -12.14
CA SER A 467 12.90 -19.76 -12.02
C SER A 467 12.66 -19.38 -10.56
N PHE A 468 12.41 -18.10 -10.29
CA PHE A 468 12.07 -17.65 -8.94
C PHE A 468 10.57 -17.88 -8.70
N GLY A 469 10.23 -18.84 -7.83
CA GLY A 469 8.86 -19.32 -7.61
C GLY A 469 8.80 -20.48 -6.62
N PHE A 470 7.67 -21.18 -6.58
CA PHE A 470 7.53 -22.42 -5.83
C PHE A 470 8.29 -23.58 -6.50
N PRO A 471 8.67 -24.63 -5.74
CA PRO A 471 9.47 -25.74 -6.27
C PRO A 471 8.73 -26.54 -7.35
N ASN A 472 7.39 -26.57 -7.30
CA ASN A 472 6.54 -27.21 -8.29
C ASN A 472 5.14 -26.55 -8.33
N LYS A 473 4.19 -27.17 -9.04
CA LYS A 473 2.84 -26.63 -9.33
C LYS A 473 1.71 -27.29 -8.53
N GLU A 474 2.01 -27.90 -7.38
CA GLU A 474 1.05 -28.73 -6.62
C GLU A 474 0.26 -27.97 -5.54
N PHE A 475 0.47 -26.67 -5.38
CA PHE A 475 -0.10 -25.82 -4.32
C PHE A 475 -1.45 -25.17 -4.71
N TYR A 476 -2.29 -25.93 -5.42
CA TYR A 476 -3.62 -25.50 -5.88
C TYR A 476 -4.75 -26.20 -5.10
N PHE A 477 -5.94 -25.60 -5.12
CA PHE A 477 -7.14 -26.15 -4.49
C PHE A 477 -7.59 -27.48 -5.15
N LYS A 478 -7.07 -28.61 -4.66
CA LYS A 478 -7.34 -29.98 -5.15
C LYS A 478 -8.74 -30.46 -4.79
N ASN A 479 -9.34 -31.31 -5.62
CA ASN A 479 -10.62 -31.94 -5.31
C ASN A 479 -10.46 -33.13 -4.33
N LYS A 480 -11.58 -33.63 -3.80
CA LYS A 480 -11.62 -34.73 -2.84
C LYS A 480 -10.88 -35.98 -3.34
N LEU A 481 -11.14 -36.40 -4.58
CA LEU A 481 -10.55 -37.61 -5.17
C LEU A 481 -9.02 -37.51 -5.28
N GLN A 482 -8.50 -36.36 -5.67
CA GLN A 482 -7.05 -36.11 -5.73
C GLN A 482 -6.40 -36.23 -4.35
N MET A 483 -7.01 -35.64 -3.32
CA MET A 483 -6.50 -35.73 -1.95
C MET A 483 -6.53 -37.18 -1.43
N TYR A 484 -7.59 -37.93 -1.69
CA TYR A 484 -7.64 -39.35 -1.31
C TYR A 484 -6.56 -40.19 -1.99
N ASN A 485 -6.29 -39.93 -3.27
CA ASN A 485 -5.24 -40.68 -3.99
C ASN A 485 -3.85 -40.40 -3.41
N ILE A 486 -3.58 -39.17 -2.96
CA ILE A 486 -2.29 -38.76 -2.38
C ILE A 486 -2.09 -39.34 -0.96
N PHE A 487 -3.17 -39.50 -0.19
CA PHE A 487 -3.15 -39.89 1.22
C PHE A 487 -3.82 -41.25 1.47
N SER A 488 -3.79 -42.15 0.48
CA SER A 488 -4.48 -43.45 0.52
C SER A 488 -3.93 -44.39 1.60
N ASP A 489 -2.67 -44.21 1.99
CA ASP A 489 -1.96 -44.94 3.04
C ASP A 489 -2.31 -44.49 4.47
N ILE A 490 -2.87 -43.29 4.65
CA ILE A 490 -3.25 -42.74 5.97
C ILE A 490 -4.71 -42.25 6.00
N PRO A 491 -5.70 -43.17 5.89
CA PRO A 491 -7.10 -42.80 5.87
C PRO A 491 -7.59 -42.14 7.17
N GLU A 492 -6.94 -42.40 8.31
CA GLU A 492 -7.26 -41.81 9.62
C GLU A 492 -7.12 -40.29 9.64
N ALA A 493 -6.29 -39.72 8.76
CA ALA A 493 -6.10 -38.27 8.65
C ALA A 493 -7.39 -37.53 8.25
N PHE A 494 -8.30 -38.19 7.53
CA PHE A 494 -9.57 -37.61 7.09
C PHE A 494 -10.62 -37.60 8.19
N GLU A 495 -10.64 -38.63 9.05
CA GLU A 495 -11.55 -38.66 10.21
C GLU A 495 -11.12 -37.65 11.27
N ASN A 496 -9.81 -37.53 11.52
CA ASN A 496 -9.27 -36.49 12.41
C ASN A 496 -9.61 -35.07 11.93
N LEU A 497 -9.60 -34.86 10.60
CA LEU A 497 -9.99 -33.57 10.00
C LEU A 497 -11.47 -33.29 10.21
N LYS A 498 -12.32 -34.30 10.07
CA LYS A 498 -13.77 -34.20 10.35
C LYS A 498 -14.02 -33.79 11.79
N GLU A 499 -13.35 -34.44 12.75
CA GLU A 499 -13.43 -34.09 14.17
C GLU A 499 -12.97 -32.64 14.44
N LEU A 500 -11.85 -32.22 13.85
CA LEU A 500 -11.37 -30.83 13.98
C LEU A 500 -12.43 -29.84 13.50
N ILE A 501 -13.05 -30.12 12.35
CA ILE A 501 -14.11 -29.27 11.79
C ILE A 501 -15.34 -29.28 12.69
N GLU A 502 -15.72 -30.41 13.29
CA GLU A 502 -16.83 -30.53 14.23
C GLU A 502 -16.62 -29.68 15.50
N LYS A 503 -15.39 -29.60 16.02
CA LYS A 503 -15.02 -28.75 17.17
C LYS A 503 -15.20 -27.24 16.95
N VAL A 504 -15.28 -26.78 15.70
CA VAL A 504 -15.43 -25.34 15.38
C VAL A 504 -16.91 -24.96 15.35
N GLU A 505 -17.30 -23.90 16.04
CA GLU A 505 -18.65 -23.34 16.01
C GLU A 505 -18.80 -22.35 14.85
N VAL A 506 -20.04 -22.19 14.33
CA VAL A 506 -20.36 -21.12 13.39
C VAL A 506 -20.81 -19.90 14.19
N TYR A 507 -20.11 -18.78 14.06
CA TYR A 507 -20.39 -17.54 14.78
C TYR A 507 -20.44 -16.33 13.84
N ASP A 508 -21.17 -15.29 14.27
CA ASP A 508 -21.18 -13.98 13.62
C ASP A 508 -20.20 -13.04 14.35
N ILE A 509 -19.59 -12.12 13.61
CA ILE A 509 -18.67 -11.12 14.14
C ILE A 509 -19.24 -9.70 14.07
N SER A 510 -20.41 -9.52 13.47
CA SER A 510 -21.12 -8.24 13.46
C SER A 510 -21.61 -7.87 14.86
N ASN A 511 -21.51 -6.59 15.22
CA ASN A 511 -21.96 -6.07 16.51
C ASN A 511 -23.25 -5.27 16.34
N GLN A 512 -24.01 -5.12 17.43
CA GLN A 512 -24.95 -4.01 17.55
C GLN A 512 -24.18 -2.69 17.48
N ILE A 513 -24.80 -1.64 16.94
CA ILE A 513 -24.15 -0.36 16.65
C ILE A 513 -23.42 0.17 17.90
N LEU A 514 -22.10 0.36 17.77
CA LEU A 514 -21.23 0.80 18.85
C LEU A 514 -21.07 2.32 18.79
N LEU A 515 -21.85 3.04 19.62
CA LEU A 515 -21.73 4.48 19.77
C LEU A 515 -20.85 4.85 20.96
N PRO A 516 -19.85 5.74 20.79
CA PRO A 516 -19.16 6.37 21.92
C PRO A 516 -20.13 7.23 22.74
N LYS A 517 -19.98 7.18 24.08
CA LYS A 517 -20.80 7.99 25.00
C LYS A 517 -20.31 9.43 25.02
N PHE A 518 -21.22 10.40 25.00
CA PHE A 518 -20.86 11.81 25.13
C PHE A 518 -20.84 12.25 26.60
N GLU A 519 -19.72 12.84 27.03
CA GLU A 519 -19.63 13.40 28.38
C GLU A 519 -20.36 14.75 28.49
N ILE A 520 -21.49 14.75 29.22
CA ILE A 520 -22.31 15.94 29.42
C ILE A 520 -21.68 16.84 30.50
N PRO A 521 -21.60 18.17 30.28
CA PRO A 521 -21.02 19.08 31.27
C PRO A 521 -21.68 19.00 32.65
N ASN A 522 -20.87 18.78 33.70
CA ASN A 522 -21.33 18.66 35.09
C ASN A 522 -22.19 19.85 35.58
N LYS A 523 -21.87 21.07 35.13
CA LYS A 523 -22.65 22.28 35.46
C LYS A 523 -24.09 22.23 34.94
N TRP A 524 -24.30 21.63 33.77
CA TRP A 524 -25.64 21.45 33.21
C TRP A 524 -26.35 20.31 33.91
N ARG A 525 -25.65 19.18 34.12
CA ARG A 525 -26.17 18.01 34.86
C ARG A 525 -26.70 18.40 36.24
N LYS A 526 -25.91 19.12 37.04
CA LYS A 526 -26.33 19.57 38.39
C LYS A 526 -27.54 20.51 38.41
N LYS A 527 -27.76 21.30 37.35
CA LYS A 527 -28.83 22.31 37.29
C LYS A 527 -30.17 21.75 36.82
N TYR A 528 -30.15 20.69 36.01
CA TYR A 528 -31.34 20.17 35.32
C TYR A 528 -31.68 18.71 35.68
N CYS A 529 -30.87 18.03 36.49
CA CYS A 529 -31.14 16.64 36.90
C CYS A 529 -31.71 16.58 38.32
N LYS A 530 -32.99 16.18 38.46
CA LYS A 530 -33.62 15.82 39.74
C LYS A 530 -33.98 14.33 39.88
N SER A 531 -33.77 13.50 38.84
CA SER A 531 -34.08 12.05 38.86
C SER A 531 -33.08 11.22 38.04
N ASN A 532 -32.90 9.95 38.41
CA ASN A 532 -31.87 9.04 37.86
C ASN A 532 -32.25 8.32 36.55
N GLU A 533 -33.48 8.51 36.02
CA GLU A 533 -34.00 7.73 34.88
C GLU A 533 -34.07 8.50 33.54
N ILE A 534 -33.54 9.71 33.44
CA ILE A 534 -33.63 10.52 32.21
C ILE A 534 -32.48 10.20 31.26
N ASN A 535 -32.78 9.93 29.98
CA ASN A 535 -31.78 9.86 28.91
C ASN A 535 -31.17 11.26 28.66
N TYR A 536 -30.09 11.57 29.38
CA TYR A 536 -29.49 12.90 29.46
C TYR A 536 -29.01 13.49 28.12
N GLU A 537 -28.64 12.65 27.14
CA GLU A 537 -28.17 13.13 25.84
C GLU A 537 -29.28 13.82 25.03
N ASN A 538 -30.52 13.32 25.14
CA ASN A 538 -31.68 13.90 24.44
C ASN A 538 -32.00 15.31 24.96
N GLU A 539 -32.09 15.46 26.28
CA GLU A 539 -32.43 16.75 26.90
C GLU A 539 -31.32 17.79 26.67
N TYR A 540 -30.06 17.36 26.67
CA TYR A 540 -28.94 18.27 26.39
C TYR A 540 -28.95 18.72 24.91
N LEU A 541 -29.23 17.82 23.96
CA LEU A 541 -29.38 18.16 22.55
C LEU A 541 -30.55 19.14 22.33
N LYS A 542 -31.69 18.91 22.99
CA LYS A 542 -32.85 19.81 22.95
C LYS A 542 -32.48 21.21 23.46
N TYR A 543 -31.82 21.30 24.61
CA TYR A 543 -31.35 22.57 25.17
C TYR A 543 -30.42 23.34 24.22
N LEU A 544 -29.42 22.67 23.63
CA LEU A 544 -28.52 23.29 22.65
C LEU A 544 -29.25 23.76 21.40
N THR A 545 -30.22 22.98 20.93
CA THR A 545 -31.02 23.29 19.73
C THR A 545 -31.81 24.58 19.93
N TYR A 546 -32.58 24.72 21.00
CA TYR A 546 -33.33 25.97 21.25
C TYR A 546 -32.42 27.17 21.48
N LYS A 547 -31.28 26.99 22.16
CA LYS A 547 -30.29 28.06 22.35
C LYS A 547 -29.70 28.53 21.02
N GLY A 548 -29.44 27.59 20.10
CA GLY A 548 -28.98 27.88 18.75
C GLY A 548 -30.05 28.54 17.88
N ALA A 549 -31.28 28.04 17.95
CA ALA A 549 -32.42 28.56 17.19
C ALA A 549 -32.68 30.04 17.51
N LYS A 550 -32.62 30.44 18.80
CA LYS A 550 -32.71 31.85 19.23
C LYS A 550 -31.63 32.77 18.66
N LYS A 551 -30.47 32.22 18.26
CA LYS A 551 -29.37 33.01 17.67
C LYS A 551 -29.45 33.09 16.15
N LYS A 552 -30.05 32.08 15.51
CA LYS A 552 -30.07 31.91 14.05
C LYS A 552 -31.32 32.48 13.41
N PHE A 553 -32.47 32.33 14.08
CA PHE A 553 -33.74 32.87 13.64
C PHE A 553 -34.05 34.13 14.45
N SER A 554 -34.40 35.23 13.77
CA SER A 554 -34.83 36.47 14.40
C SER A 554 -36.17 36.30 15.13
N ASN A 555 -37.11 35.53 14.55
CA ASN A 555 -38.37 35.12 15.19
C ASN A 555 -38.60 33.60 15.08
N LEU A 556 -38.98 32.98 16.20
CA LEU A 556 -39.30 31.55 16.30
C LEU A 556 -40.80 31.32 16.06
N ASN A 557 -41.19 31.31 14.79
CA ASN A 557 -42.58 31.02 14.38
C ASN A 557 -42.99 29.58 14.76
N GLU A 558 -44.29 29.33 14.93
CA GLU A 558 -44.80 27.99 15.30
C GLU A 558 -44.39 26.89 14.31
N GLN A 559 -44.33 27.20 13.00
CA GLN A 559 -43.88 26.26 11.98
C GLN A 559 -42.44 25.78 12.21
N ILE A 560 -41.55 26.68 12.64
CA ILE A 560 -40.14 26.34 12.94
C ILE A 560 -40.07 25.47 14.20
N LYS A 561 -40.85 25.80 15.23
CA LYS A 561 -40.92 25.00 16.47
C LYS A 561 -41.41 23.58 16.19
N LYS A 562 -42.51 23.43 15.44
CA LYS A 562 -43.05 22.12 15.03
C LYS A 562 -42.02 21.29 14.26
N LYS A 563 -41.24 21.91 13.37
CA LYS A 563 -40.18 21.21 12.61
C LYS A 563 -39.02 20.78 13.51
N ILE A 564 -38.57 21.64 14.43
CA ILE A 564 -37.53 21.30 15.42
C ILE A 564 -37.97 20.13 16.29
N GLU A 565 -39.21 20.15 16.80
CA GLU A 565 -39.75 19.09 17.67
C GLU A 565 -39.87 17.76 16.91
N PHE A 566 -40.35 17.79 15.66
CA PHE A 566 -40.39 16.61 14.81
C PHE A 566 -39.00 15.98 14.59
N GLU A 567 -37.98 16.80 14.30
CA GLU A 567 -36.61 16.31 14.12
C GLU A 567 -36.03 15.75 15.43
N LEU A 568 -36.22 16.43 16.56
CA LEU A 568 -35.73 15.98 17.86
C LEU A 568 -36.37 14.66 18.31
N GLU A 569 -37.69 14.51 18.15
CA GLU A 569 -38.39 13.24 18.42
C GLU A 569 -37.92 12.12 17.49
N THR A 570 -37.66 12.42 16.22
CA THR A 570 -37.10 11.43 15.28
C THR A 570 -35.70 11.01 15.71
N ILE A 571 -34.81 11.95 16.05
CA ILE A 571 -33.44 11.64 16.52
C ILE A 571 -33.49 10.79 17.81
N LYS A 572 -34.41 11.11 18.73
CA LYS A 572 -34.63 10.37 19.98
C LYS A 572 -35.10 8.94 19.72
N LYS A 573 -36.10 8.73 18.85
CA LYS A 573 -36.63 7.40 18.49
C LYS A 573 -35.58 6.50 17.88
N ILE A 574 -34.71 7.07 17.04
CA ILE A 574 -33.66 6.29 16.37
C ILE A 574 -32.45 6.04 17.32
N GLY A 575 -32.30 6.84 18.39
CA GLY A 575 -31.27 6.63 19.42
C GLY A 575 -29.92 7.27 19.10
N TYR A 576 -29.89 8.38 18.35
CA TYR A 576 -28.64 9.06 17.95
C TYR A 576 -28.38 10.47 18.54
N PRO A 577 -28.89 10.86 19.73
CA PRO A 577 -28.60 12.19 20.29
C PRO A 577 -27.11 12.38 20.57
N GLY A 578 -26.42 11.38 21.14
CA GLY A 578 -24.99 11.42 21.42
C GLY A 578 -24.13 11.64 20.18
N TYR A 579 -24.52 11.08 19.03
CA TYR A 579 -23.79 11.26 17.77
C TYR A 579 -23.80 12.73 17.31
N PHE A 580 -24.96 13.39 17.36
CA PHE A 580 -25.06 14.83 17.06
C PHE A 580 -24.21 15.67 18.01
N LEU A 581 -24.17 15.34 19.30
CA LEU A 581 -23.36 16.04 20.29
C LEU A 581 -21.86 15.88 20.04
N ILE A 582 -21.42 14.69 19.63
CA ILE A 582 -20.02 14.40 19.29
C ILE A 582 -19.57 15.22 18.08
N VAL A 583 -20.38 15.20 17.01
CA VAL A 583 -20.10 15.96 15.79
C VAL A 583 -20.07 17.47 16.07
N GLN A 584 -21.04 17.95 16.86
CA GLN A 584 -21.14 19.34 17.24
C GLN A 584 -19.93 19.82 18.04
N ASP A 585 -19.48 19.04 19.04
CA ASP A 585 -18.28 19.39 19.81
C ASP A 585 -17.03 19.36 18.93
N LEU A 586 -16.89 18.38 18.04
CA LEU A 586 -15.77 18.32 17.11
C LEU A 586 -15.69 19.60 16.24
N ILE A 587 -16.82 20.07 15.71
CA ILE A 587 -16.89 21.31 14.90
C ILE A 587 -16.58 22.55 15.75
N LEU A 588 -17.08 22.63 16.99
CA LEU A 588 -16.76 23.74 17.89
C LEU A 588 -15.26 23.79 18.21
N GLN A 589 -14.64 22.63 18.45
CA GLN A 589 -13.22 22.55 18.79
C GLN A 589 -12.34 22.82 17.58
N ALA A 590 -12.77 22.41 16.37
CA ALA A 590 -12.14 22.83 15.11
C ALA A 590 -12.02 24.35 15.03
N LYS A 591 -13.13 25.06 15.25
CA LYS A 591 -13.15 26.53 15.22
C LYS A 591 -12.22 27.13 16.29
N LYS A 592 -12.20 26.58 17.51
CA LYS A 592 -11.30 27.06 18.60
C LYS A 592 -9.82 26.90 18.28
N ILE A 593 -9.43 25.81 17.61
CA ILE A 593 -8.03 25.52 17.25
C ILE A 593 -7.64 26.24 15.93
N GLY A 594 -8.54 27.05 15.37
CA GLY A 594 -8.33 27.79 14.13
C GLY A 594 -8.32 26.89 12.89
N VAL A 595 -9.14 25.84 12.88
CA VAL A 595 -9.42 24.99 11.71
C VAL A 595 -10.72 25.43 11.07
N GLU A 596 -10.69 25.69 9.77
CA GLU A 596 -11.89 26.12 9.03
C GLU A 596 -12.76 24.90 8.71
N VAL A 597 -14.07 25.07 8.85
CA VAL A 597 -15.06 24.02 8.65
C VAL A 597 -16.03 24.43 7.55
N GLY A 598 -16.29 23.51 6.62
CA GLY A 598 -17.24 23.71 5.54
C GLY A 598 -18.67 23.95 6.02
N PRO A 599 -19.57 24.36 5.11
CA PRO A 599 -20.97 24.63 5.42
C PRO A 599 -21.82 23.37 5.72
N GLY A 600 -21.28 22.18 5.45
CA GLY A 600 -21.97 20.88 5.56
C GLY A 600 -21.79 20.08 4.27
N ARG A 601 -22.01 18.76 4.33
CA ARG A 601 -21.88 17.86 3.16
C ARG A 601 -22.93 16.76 3.21
N GLY A 602 -23.47 16.42 2.03
CA GLY A 602 -24.47 15.35 1.94
C GLY A 602 -25.85 15.80 2.42
N SER A 603 -26.63 14.87 2.98
CA SER A 603 -27.99 15.15 3.44
C SER A 603 -28.08 15.89 4.77
N VAL A 604 -27.01 15.94 5.57
CA VAL A 604 -27.06 16.57 6.93
C VAL A 604 -27.52 18.03 6.89
N ALA A 605 -27.27 18.73 5.78
CA ALA A 605 -27.73 20.09 5.56
C ALA A 605 -29.27 20.24 5.50
N GLY A 606 -30.01 19.14 5.37
CA GLY A 606 -31.47 19.13 5.47
C GLY A 606 -32.03 19.20 6.89
N SER A 607 -31.19 19.07 7.94
CA SER A 607 -31.63 19.11 9.33
C SER A 607 -31.59 20.52 9.92
N VAL A 608 -32.73 20.98 10.45
CA VAL A 608 -32.85 22.22 11.24
C VAL A 608 -32.10 22.08 12.55
N VAL A 609 -32.12 20.91 13.19
CA VAL A 609 -31.36 20.63 14.42
C VAL A 609 -29.86 20.82 14.17
N ALA A 610 -29.33 20.24 13.09
CA ALA A 610 -27.93 20.38 12.71
C ALA A 610 -27.53 21.85 12.45
N TYR A 611 -28.40 22.62 11.80
CA TYR A 611 -28.18 24.05 11.56
C TYR A 611 -28.18 24.87 12.87
N CYS A 612 -29.13 24.61 13.77
CA CYS A 612 -29.26 25.33 15.04
C CYS A 612 -28.04 25.12 15.95
N ILE A 613 -27.55 23.89 16.07
CA ILE A 613 -26.40 23.58 16.93
C ILE A 613 -25.05 23.88 16.25
N GLY A 614 -25.06 24.30 14.98
CA GLY A 614 -23.90 24.79 14.24
C GLY A 614 -23.08 23.71 13.55
N ILE A 615 -23.64 22.53 13.31
CA ILE A 615 -23.04 21.49 12.46
C ILE A 615 -23.05 21.94 11.00
N THR A 616 -24.16 22.51 10.54
CA THR A 616 -24.31 23.05 9.18
C THR A 616 -24.42 24.57 9.22
N LYS A 617 -24.03 25.23 8.12
CA LYS A 617 -24.12 26.70 7.96
C LYS A 617 -25.27 27.13 7.04
N ILE A 618 -25.88 26.19 6.31
CA ILE A 618 -26.98 26.45 5.37
C ILE A 618 -28.32 26.35 6.09
N ASP A 619 -29.23 27.30 5.82
CA ASP A 619 -30.60 27.27 6.31
C ASP A 619 -31.46 26.27 5.49
N PRO A 620 -31.88 25.14 6.08
CA PRO A 620 -32.68 24.14 5.38
C PRO A 620 -34.09 24.61 5.02
N ILE A 621 -34.66 25.57 5.75
CA ILE A 621 -36.01 26.07 5.52
C ILE A 621 -36.00 26.98 4.30
N LYS A 622 -35.05 27.92 4.22
CA LYS A 622 -34.91 28.85 3.08
C LYS A 622 -34.74 28.14 1.73
N TYR A 623 -34.03 27.02 1.70
CA TYR A 623 -33.72 26.29 0.46
C TYR A 623 -34.57 25.03 0.24
N ASN A 624 -35.63 24.82 1.03
CA ASN A 624 -36.50 23.63 0.96
C ASN A 624 -35.70 22.31 0.98
N LEU A 625 -34.77 22.18 1.93
CA LEU A 625 -33.99 20.96 2.15
C LEU A 625 -34.76 20.01 3.08
N LEU A 626 -34.72 18.70 2.79
CA LEU A 626 -35.53 17.69 3.46
C LEU A 626 -34.73 16.94 4.53
N PHE A 627 -35.28 16.89 5.74
CA PHE A 627 -34.72 16.12 6.86
C PHE A 627 -34.87 14.61 6.65
N GLU A 628 -35.98 14.19 6.06
CA GLU A 628 -36.35 12.79 5.79
C GLU A 628 -35.33 12.08 4.89
N ARG A 629 -34.63 12.87 4.05
CA ARG A 629 -33.54 12.37 3.21
C ARG A 629 -32.24 12.17 3.99
N PHE A 630 -32.10 12.78 5.15
CA PHE A 630 -31.00 12.56 6.08
C PHE A 630 -31.31 11.41 7.02
N LEU A 631 -32.40 11.55 7.79
CA LEU A 631 -32.88 10.55 8.73
C LEU A 631 -34.33 10.22 8.39
N ASN A 632 -34.56 8.97 8.05
CA ASN A 632 -35.89 8.48 7.74
C ASN A 632 -36.57 8.02 9.05
N PRO A 633 -37.73 8.59 9.42
CA PRO A 633 -38.43 8.22 10.66
C PRO A 633 -38.92 6.76 10.66
N ASP A 634 -39.21 6.20 9.50
CA ASP A 634 -39.81 4.87 9.35
C ASP A 634 -38.75 3.75 9.24
N ARG A 635 -37.45 4.11 9.26
CA ARG A 635 -36.34 3.16 9.14
C ARG A 635 -35.12 3.56 9.96
N VAL A 636 -34.70 2.67 10.86
CA VAL A 636 -33.43 2.80 11.58
C VAL A 636 -32.27 2.48 10.63
N SER A 637 -31.53 3.51 10.22
CA SER A 637 -30.24 3.38 9.51
C SER A 637 -29.21 4.31 10.15
N LEU A 638 -27.95 3.91 10.11
CA LEU A 638 -26.82 4.73 10.59
C LEU A 638 -26.74 6.05 9.79
N PRO A 639 -26.87 7.22 10.43
CA PRO A 639 -26.61 8.49 9.76
C PRO A 639 -25.11 8.68 9.56
N ASP A 640 -24.68 9.00 8.34
CA ASP A 640 -23.31 9.42 8.05
C ASP A 640 -23.26 10.96 7.98
N ILE A 641 -22.55 11.59 8.91
CA ILE A 641 -22.31 13.04 8.92
C ILE A 641 -20.87 13.29 8.48
N ASP A 642 -20.72 13.58 7.19
CA ASP A 642 -19.46 13.99 6.58
C ASP A 642 -19.12 15.45 6.93
N ILE A 643 -17.87 15.71 7.31
CA ILE A 643 -17.41 17.06 7.66
C ILE A 643 -16.17 17.43 6.87
N ASP A 644 -16.24 18.58 6.19
CA ASP A 644 -15.10 19.16 5.46
C ASP A 644 -14.30 20.10 6.37
N PHE A 645 -13.00 19.83 6.50
CA PHE A 645 -12.02 20.68 7.18
C PHE A 645 -11.01 21.26 6.18
N ASP A 646 -10.34 22.35 6.54
CA ASP A 646 -9.13 22.73 5.82
C ASP A 646 -8.06 21.62 5.89
N ASP A 647 -7.49 21.28 4.74
CA ASP A 647 -6.56 20.15 4.55
C ASP A 647 -5.39 20.18 5.55
N LYS A 648 -4.87 21.37 5.86
CA LYS A 648 -3.77 21.57 6.83
C LYS A 648 -4.22 21.44 8.29
N GLY A 649 -5.45 21.86 8.59
CA GLY A 649 -6.03 21.84 9.92
C GLY A 649 -6.55 20.47 10.35
N ARG A 650 -6.89 19.61 9.38
CA ARG A 650 -7.44 18.28 9.62
C ARG A 650 -6.60 17.44 10.58
N GLU A 651 -5.28 17.36 10.40
CA GLU A 651 -4.42 16.56 11.29
C GLU A 651 -4.49 17.02 12.75
N LYS A 652 -4.71 18.32 13.00
CA LYS A 652 -4.87 18.86 14.35
C LYS A 652 -6.15 18.33 15.00
N ILE A 653 -7.22 18.21 14.22
CA ILE A 653 -8.48 17.65 14.71
C ILE A 653 -8.37 16.17 14.99
N ILE A 654 -7.69 15.41 14.12
CA ILE A 654 -7.44 13.98 14.38
C ILE A 654 -6.68 13.81 15.70
N LYS A 655 -5.62 14.61 15.93
CA LYS A 655 -4.87 14.60 17.20
C LYS A 655 -5.76 14.94 18.40
N TRP A 656 -6.67 15.91 18.26
CA TRP A 656 -7.62 16.24 19.32
C TRP A 656 -8.61 15.10 19.62
N VAL A 657 -9.19 14.47 18.59
CA VAL A 657 -10.09 13.31 18.75
C VAL A 657 -9.37 12.18 19.49
N VAL A 658 -8.11 11.91 19.13
CA VAL A 658 -7.27 10.88 19.77
C VAL A 658 -6.98 11.22 21.24
N ASN A 659 -6.71 12.48 21.55
CA ASN A 659 -6.50 12.92 22.92
C ASN A 659 -7.79 12.87 23.76
N LYS A 660 -8.96 13.14 23.15
CA LYS A 660 -10.25 13.16 23.85
C LYS A 660 -10.77 11.75 24.14
N TYR A 661 -10.81 10.87 23.14
CA TYR A 661 -11.41 9.54 23.27
C TYR A 661 -10.41 8.45 23.65
N GLY A 662 -9.11 8.74 23.59
CA GLY A 662 -8.04 7.78 23.89
C GLY A 662 -7.49 7.11 22.63
N LYS A 663 -6.19 6.83 22.66
CA LYS A 663 -5.44 6.30 21.50
C LYS A 663 -5.89 4.91 21.06
N ASP A 664 -6.28 4.04 22.00
CA ASP A 664 -6.75 2.69 21.72
C ASP A 664 -8.21 2.63 21.24
N ASN A 665 -8.96 3.74 21.36
CA ASN A 665 -10.37 3.81 20.98
C ASN A 665 -10.58 4.44 19.58
N VAL A 666 -9.52 4.99 18.99
CA VAL A 666 -9.56 5.73 17.72
C VAL A 666 -8.64 5.07 16.70
N ALA A 667 -9.19 4.73 15.53
CA ALA A 667 -8.43 4.14 14.42
C ALA A 667 -8.78 4.78 13.08
N GLN A 668 -7.83 4.76 12.16
CA GLN A 668 -8.06 5.06 10.75
C GLN A 668 -8.49 3.80 10.01
N ILE A 669 -9.21 3.98 8.90
CA ILE A 669 -9.66 2.86 8.07
C ILE A 669 -8.57 2.48 7.05
N ILE A 670 -8.34 1.19 6.82
CA ILE A 670 -7.43 0.72 5.77
C ILE A 670 -8.06 0.79 4.38
N THR A 671 -7.24 1.00 3.36
CA THR A 671 -7.63 0.83 1.96
C THR A 671 -6.76 -0.21 1.27
N TYR A 672 -7.37 -0.99 0.38
CA TYR A 672 -6.67 -2.02 -0.39
C TYR A 672 -6.42 -1.53 -1.82
N GLY A 673 -5.14 -1.34 -2.16
CA GLY A 673 -4.74 -1.10 -3.54
C GLY A 673 -4.75 -2.40 -4.33
N LYS A 674 -5.85 -2.69 -5.03
CA LYS A 674 -5.96 -3.87 -5.91
C LYS A 674 -5.22 -3.63 -7.22
N MET A 675 -4.66 -4.69 -7.80
CA MET A 675 -4.03 -4.66 -9.10
C MET A 675 -5.10 -4.55 -10.20
N GLY A 676 -5.30 -3.35 -10.74
CA GLY A 676 -6.15 -3.15 -11.93
C GLY A 676 -5.41 -3.50 -13.22
N ALA A 677 -6.16 -3.66 -14.32
CA ALA A 677 -5.66 -4.06 -15.64
C ALA A 677 -4.32 -3.40 -16.05
N LYS A 678 -4.24 -2.07 -16.00
CA LYS A 678 -3.03 -1.32 -16.40
C LYS A 678 -1.83 -1.60 -15.50
N SER A 679 -2.03 -1.68 -14.18
CA SER A 679 -0.96 -2.01 -13.22
C SER A 679 -0.50 -3.46 -13.37
N SER A 680 -1.43 -4.40 -13.55
CA SER A 680 -1.11 -5.81 -13.75
C SER A 680 -0.23 -6.01 -14.99
N ILE A 681 -0.55 -5.34 -16.10
CA ILE A 681 0.29 -5.36 -17.30
C ILE A 681 1.70 -4.83 -17.00
N ARG A 682 1.80 -3.66 -16.35
CA ARG A 682 3.09 -3.01 -16.05
C ARG A 682 3.98 -3.85 -15.13
N ASP A 683 3.40 -4.48 -14.12
CA ASP A 683 4.15 -5.28 -13.15
C ASP A 683 4.59 -6.62 -13.73
N THR A 684 3.70 -7.31 -14.46
CA THR A 684 4.05 -8.54 -15.19
C THR A 684 5.13 -8.27 -16.23
N ALA A 685 4.98 -7.18 -17.00
CA ALA A 685 5.96 -6.78 -18.01
C ALA A 685 7.35 -6.54 -17.41
N ARG A 686 7.42 -5.89 -16.25
CA ARG A 686 8.69 -5.68 -15.52
C ARG A 686 9.35 -6.99 -15.12
N VAL A 687 8.55 -7.96 -14.66
CA VAL A 687 9.04 -9.28 -14.23
C VAL A 687 9.53 -10.12 -15.43
N LEU A 688 8.85 -10.01 -16.57
CA LEU A 688 9.16 -10.70 -17.82
C LEU A 688 10.20 -9.98 -18.70
N ASN A 689 10.69 -8.81 -18.29
CA ASN A 689 11.62 -7.94 -19.03
C ASN A 689 11.09 -7.45 -20.40
N LEU A 690 9.81 -7.15 -20.51
CA LEU A 690 9.29 -6.42 -21.66
C LEU A 690 9.76 -4.95 -21.59
N SER A 691 10.05 -4.32 -22.73
CA SER A 691 10.54 -2.94 -22.77
C SER A 691 9.53 -1.95 -22.18
N LEU A 692 10.01 -0.84 -21.60
CA LEU A 692 9.14 0.18 -21.00
C LEU A 692 8.20 0.82 -22.03
N GLU A 693 8.66 0.97 -23.27
CA GLU A 693 7.88 1.56 -24.37
C GLU A 693 6.70 0.67 -24.77
N GLU A 694 6.95 -0.62 -25.01
CA GLU A 694 5.90 -1.59 -25.34
C GLU A 694 4.92 -1.77 -24.19
N THR A 695 5.43 -1.79 -22.96
CA THR A 695 4.61 -1.88 -21.75
C THR A 695 3.66 -0.69 -21.64
N ASP A 696 4.14 0.53 -21.86
CA ASP A 696 3.31 1.72 -21.79
C ASP A 696 2.31 1.80 -22.96
N LYS A 697 2.68 1.34 -24.16
CA LYS A 697 1.76 1.16 -25.29
C LYS A 697 0.60 0.24 -24.93
N MET A 698 0.88 -0.97 -24.44
CA MET A 698 -0.17 -1.92 -24.06
C MET A 698 -1.04 -1.39 -22.90
N ALA A 699 -0.43 -0.78 -21.89
CA ALA A 699 -1.18 -0.23 -20.75
C ALA A 699 -2.10 0.93 -21.17
N LYS A 700 -1.72 1.75 -22.16
CA LYS A 700 -2.57 2.83 -22.68
C LYS A 700 -3.71 2.33 -23.57
N MET A 701 -3.56 1.18 -24.21
CA MET A 701 -4.64 0.55 -25.00
C MET A 701 -5.82 0.10 -24.14
N VAL A 702 -5.63 -0.13 -22.84
CA VAL A 702 -6.71 -0.50 -21.93
C VAL A 702 -7.66 0.71 -21.73
N PRO A 703 -8.98 0.55 -21.97
CA PRO A 703 -9.97 1.62 -21.76
C PRO A 703 -9.98 2.15 -20.32
N ASN A 704 -10.40 3.40 -20.13
CA ASN A 704 -10.45 4.00 -18.79
C ASN A 704 -11.68 3.59 -17.96
N ASN A 705 -12.64 2.87 -18.53
CA ASN A 705 -13.95 2.58 -17.93
C ASN A 705 -13.96 1.39 -16.93
N ASN A 706 -12.90 1.19 -16.14
CA ASN A 706 -12.79 0.11 -15.13
C ASN A 706 -13.12 -1.31 -15.65
N PHE A 707 -12.84 -1.61 -16.92
CA PHE A 707 -12.97 -2.97 -17.43
C PHE A 707 -11.84 -3.86 -16.90
N SER A 708 -12.17 -5.09 -16.51
CA SER A 708 -11.16 -6.12 -16.23
C SER A 708 -10.56 -6.68 -17.52
N LEU A 709 -9.32 -7.18 -17.47
CA LEU A 709 -8.69 -7.85 -18.61
C LEU A 709 -9.51 -9.05 -19.07
N LYS A 710 -10.09 -9.81 -18.12
CA LYS A 710 -10.96 -10.94 -18.43
C LYS A 710 -12.17 -10.49 -19.25
N GLU A 711 -12.86 -9.43 -18.85
CA GLU A 711 -14.01 -8.91 -19.60
C GLU A 711 -13.61 -8.35 -20.97
N ILE A 712 -12.48 -7.65 -21.07
CA ILE A 712 -11.96 -7.13 -22.34
C ILE A 712 -11.76 -8.28 -23.33
N ILE A 713 -11.28 -9.43 -22.87
CA ILE A 713 -10.99 -10.60 -23.71
C ILE A 713 -12.26 -11.41 -24.00
N THR A 714 -13.09 -11.70 -22.99
CA THR A 714 -14.23 -12.63 -23.12
C THR A 714 -15.51 -12.00 -23.65
N LYS A 715 -15.79 -10.71 -23.41
CA LYS A 715 -17.04 -10.09 -23.90
C LYS A 715 -17.04 -9.94 -25.41
N ASP A 716 -18.20 -10.12 -26.03
CA ASP A 716 -18.36 -9.96 -27.47
C ASP A 716 -18.16 -8.50 -27.92
N ILE A 717 -17.61 -8.34 -29.13
CA ILE A 717 -17.32 -7.02 -29.71
C ILE A 717 -18.63 -6.21 -29.87
N LYS A 718 -19.76 -6.87 -30.13
CA LYS A 718 -21.08 -6.24 -30.26
C LYS A 718 -21.52 -5.52 -28.98
N ASP A 719 -21.27 -6.13 -27.82
CA ASP A 719 -21.62 -5.54 -26.52
C ASP A 719 -20.63 -4.44 -26.11
N LEU A 720 -19.35 -4.61 -26.45
CA LEU A 720 -18.34 -3.59 -26.23
C LEU A 720 -18.59 -2.33 -27.08
N LYS A 721 -19.13 -2.48 -28.30
CA LYS A 721 -19.49 -1.36 -29.20
C LYS A 721 -20.59 -0.46 -28.64
N LYS A 722 -21.45 -0.99 -27.76
CA LYS A 722 -22.50 -0.20 -27.09
C LYS A 722 -21.97 0.68 -25.96
N ILE A 723 -20.77 0.37 -25.44
CA ILE A 723 -20.23 0.98 -24.21
C ILE A 723 -18.98 1.83 -24.48
N LEU A 724 -18.13 1.41 -25.43
CA LEU A 724 -16.83 2.02 -25.70
C LEU A 724 -16.88 2.97 -26.91
N LYS A 725 -16.07 4.02 -26.87
CA LYS A 725 -15.86 4.91 -28.03
C LYS A 725 -15.11 4.17 -29.15
N PHE A 726 -15.22 4.66 -30.39
CA PHE A 726 -14.63 4.02 -31.56
C PHE A 726 -13.10 3.79 -31.45
N GLU A 727 -12.36 4.75 -30.92
CA GLU A 727 -10.90 4.64 -30.70
C GLU A 727 -10.55 3.59 -29.62
N GLU A 728 -11.31 3.57 -28.52
CA GLU A 728 -11.13 2.59 -27.44
C GLU A 728 -11.44 1.17 -27.93
N LEU A 729 -12.44 1.04 -28.79
CA LEU A 729 -12.81 -0.23 -29.40
C LEU A 729 -11.71 -0.77 -30.34
N LYS A 730 -11.08 0.09 -31.13
CA LYS A 730 -9.88 -0.29 -31.93
C LYS A 730 -8.77 -0.83 -31.04
N ASN A 731 -8.47 -0.14 -29.93
CA ASN A 731 -7.43 -0.57 -28.99
C ASN A 731 -7.75 -1.94 -28.36
N VAL A 732 -9.01 -2.19 -27.99
CA VAL A 732 -9.46 -3.48 -27.47
C VAL A 732 -9.32 -4.60 -28.51
N ILE A 733 -9.65 -4.34 -29.78
CA ILE A 733 -9.45 -5.32 -30.85
C ILE A 733 -7.98 -5.68 -30.99
N THR A 734 -7.08 -4.69 -30.95
CA THR A 734 -5.63 -4.91 -30.99
C THR A 734 -5.16 -5.75 -29.81
N LEU A 735 -5.63 -5.47 -28.59
CA LEU A 735 -5.32 -6.30 -27.41
C LEU A 735 -5.80 -7.74 -27.57
N LYS A 736 -7.00 -7.96 -28.13
CA LYS A 736 -7.51 -9.31 -28.44
C LYS A 736 -6.65 -10.04 -29.47
N LYS A 737 -6.14 -9.35 -30.49
CA LYS A 737 -5.22 -9.93 -31.48
C LYS A 737 -3.91 -10.37 -30.82
N ILE A 738 -3.27 -9.47 -30.07
CA ILE A 738 -2.05 -9.78 -29.31
C ILE A 738 -2.27 -10.97 -28.37
N PHE A 739 -3.42 -11.05 -27.70
CA PHE A 739 -3.73 -12.17 -26.80
C PHE A 739 -3.79 -13.54 -27.51
N LYS A 740 -4.26 -13.58 -28.77
CA LYS A 740 -4.34 -14.81 -29.58
C LYS A 740 -2.97 -15.29 -30.06
N GLU A 741 -2.01 -14.38 -30.26
CA GLU A 741 -0.65 -14.69 -30.72
C GLU A 741 0.18 -15.37 -29.62
N GLN A 742 0.02 -16.67 -29.42
CA GLN A 742 0.57 -17.37 -28.24
C GLN A 742 2.10 -17.31 -28.06
N ASN A 743 2.86 -17.03 -29.14
CA ASN A 743 4.31 -17.07 -29.13
C ASN A 743 4.98 -15.74 -28.74
N THR A 744 4.25 -14.62 -28.64
CA THR A 744 4.86 -13.32 -28.34
C THR A 744 5.00 -13.07 -26.83
N LEU A 745 6.00 -12.26 -26.43
CA LEU A 745 6.20 -11.89 -25.03
C LEU A 745 5.04 -11.01 -24.52
N GLN A 746 4.45 -10.22 -25.41
CA GLN A 746 3.27 -9.41 -25.16
C GLN A 746 2.05 -10.29 -24.80
N ALA A 747 1.79 -11.36 -25.57
CA ALA A 747 0.71 -12.29 -25.27
C ALA A 747 0.89 -13.03 -23.94
N LYS A 748 2.12 -13.49 -23.67
CA LYS A 748 2.48 -14.10 -22.37
C LYS A 748 2.25 -13.11 -21.22
N THR A 749 2.65 -11.86 -21.40
CA THR A 749 2.43 -10.79 -20.41
C THR A 749 0.94 -10.59 -20.14
N LEU A 750 0.09 -10.55 -21.17
CA LEU A 750 -1.36 -10.37 -20.99
C LEU A 750 -2.02 -11.56 -20.28
N LYS A 751 -1.68 -12.80 -20.66
CA LYS A 751 -2.24 -14.02 -20.02
C LYS A 751 -1.91 -14.07 -18.52
N GLN A 752 -0.67 -13.76 -18.16
CA GLN A 752 -0.24 -13.77 -16.76
C GLN A 752 -0.78 -12.55 -15.98
N ALA A 753 -0.85 -11.37 -16.62
CA ALA A 753 -1.49 -10.18 -16.04
C ALA A 753 -2.96 -10.42 -15.69
N MET A 754 -3.69 -11.20 -16.50
CA MET A 754 -5.07 -11.60 -16.22
C MET A 754 -5.19 -12.51 -14.98
N GLY A 755 -4.19 -13.35 -14.70
CA GLY A 755 -4.19 -14.24 -13.53
C GLY A 755 -3.88 -13.53 -12.20
N ILE A 756 -3.16 -12.40 -12.24
CA ILE A 756 -2.84 -11.60 -11.04
C ILE A 756 -3.79 -10.41 -10.83
N GLU A 757 -4.58 -10.04 -11.84
CA GLU A 757 -5.57 -8.96 -11.74
C GLU A 757 -6.55 -9.22 -10.59
N GLY A 758 -6.86 -8.16 -9.83
CA GLY A 758 -7.72 -8.24 -8.64
C GLY A 758 -6.98 -8.56 -7.34
N SER A 759 -5.74 -9.07 -7.41
CA SER A 759 -4.91 -9.32 -6.22
C SER A 759 -4.59 -8.02 -5.47
N VAL A 760 -4.43 -8.10 -4.14
CA VAL A 760 -4.04 -6.95 -3.32
C VAL A 760 -2.54 -6.70 -3.46
N ARG A 761 -2.19 -5.48 -3.92
CA ARG A 761 -0.79 -5.05 -4.12
C ARG A 761 -0.20 -4.45 -2.86
N ASN A 762 -0.94 -3.56 -2.23
CA ASN A 762 -0.50 -2.79 -1.08
C ASN A 762 -1.69 -2.34 -0.23
N THR A 763 -1.38 -1.95 1.00
CA THR A 763 -2.31 -1.32 1.92
C THR A 763 -2.03 0.17 1.97
N GLY A 764 -3.10 0.96 2.03
CA GLY A 764 -3.10 2.40 2.22
C GLY A 764 -3.96 2.79 3.41
N ILE A 765 -3.97 4.08 3.72
CA ILE A 765 -4.85 4.66 4.74
C ILE A 765 -6.02 5.32 4.00
N HIS A 766 -7.25 5.11 4.47
CA HIS A 766 -8.42 5.76 3.92
C HIS A 766 -8.27 7.26 4.05
N ALA A 767 -8.59 7.95 2.96
CA ALA A 767 -8.32 9.36 2.87
C ALA A 767 -9.08 10.16 3.92
N CYS A 768 -10.24 9.72 4.46
CA CYS A 768 -11.10 10.56 5.32
C CYS A 768 -11.57 9.88 6.61
N GLY A 769 -11.70 8.56 6.59
CA GLY A 769 -12.49 7.80 7.56
C GLY A 769 -11.73 7.48 8.84
N ILE A 770 -12.36 7.83 9.96
CA ILE A 770 -11.91 7.56 11.33
C ILE A 770 -13.01 6.83 12.07
N ILE A 771 -12.62 5.83 12.84
CA ILE A 771 -13.51 5.09 13.71
C ILE A 771 -13.30 5.57 15.13
N ILE A 772 -14.41 5.78 15.84
CA ILE A 772 -14.41 6.08 17.27
C ILE A 772 -15.25 5.01 17.96
N THR A 773 -14.63 4.29 18.89
CA THR A 773 -15.27 3.21 19.64
C THR A 773 -15.47 3.59 21.11
N PRO A 774 -16.46 3.01 21.81
CA PRO A 774 -16.69 3.28 23.23
C PRO A 774 -15.61 2.67 24.14
N SER A 775 -14.87 1.68 23.66
CA SER A 775 -13.77 1.02 24.40
C SER A 775 -12.71 0.52 23.41
N ASP A 776 -11.62 -0.05 23.90
CA ASP A 776 -10.47 -0.46 23.10
C ASP A 776 -10.87 -1.22 21.82
N ILE A 777 -10.49 -0.67 20.66
CA ILE A 777 -10.87 -1.18 19.34
C ILE A 777 -10.38 -2.61 19.09
N LYS A 778 -9.28 -3.03 19.74
CA LYS A 778 -8.70 -4.38 19.62
C LYS A 778 -9.65 -5.46 20.16
N LYS A 779 -10.68 -5.09 20.93
CA LYS A 779 -11.72 -6.02 21.38
C LYS A 779 -12.72 -6.39 20.28
N TYR A 780 -12.88 -5.53 19.28
CA TYR A 780 -13.91 -5.69 18.25
C TYR A 780 -13.33 -6.15 16.92
N ILE A 781 -12.19 -5.59 16.51
CA ILE A 781 -11.60 -5.83 15.19
C ILE A 781 -10.08 -5.92 15.23
N PRO A 782 -9.47 -6.65 14.28
CA PRO A 782 -8.03 -6.66 14.10
C PRO A 782 -7.54 -5.30 13.61
N VAL A 783 -6.42 -4.84 14.15
CA VAL A 783 -5.79 -3.55 13.83
C VAL A 783 -4.31 -3.71 13.48
N ALA A 784 -3.74 -2.65 12.95
CA ALA A 784 -2.34 -2.51 12.58
C ALA A 784 -1.85 -1.11 12.99
N LYS A 785 -0.55 -0.88 12.91
CA LYS A 785 0.03 0.45 13.12
C LYS A 785 0.33 1.13 11.80
N THR A 786 -0.03 2.40 11.68
CA THR A 786 0.33 3.21 10.51
C THR A 786 1.85 3.43 10.42
N LYS A 787 2.39 3.56 9.21
CA LYS A 787 3.85 3.76 9.00
C LYS A 787 4.32 5.14 9.47
N ASP A 788 3.49 6.16 9.23
CA ASP A 788 3.86 7.57 9.40
C ASP A 788 3.31 8.18 10.70
N SER A 789 2.33 7.54 11.34
CA SER A 789 1.70 8.05 12.55
C SER A 789 1.66 6.99 13.66
N ASN A 790 1.43 7.42 14.88
CA ASN A 790 1.24 6.50 16.00
C ASN A 790 -0.21 6.01 16.14
N LEU A 791 -1.08 6.30 15.17
CA LEU A 791 -2.49 5.88 15.18
C LEU A 791 -2.65 4.42 14.73
N LEU A 792 -3.69 3.80 15.28
CA LEU A 792 -4.16 2.50 14.86
C LEU A 792 -4.82 2.61 13.48
N LEU A 793 -4.64 1.55 12.69
CA LEU A 793 -5.23 1.34 11.37
C LEU A 793 -6.05 0.07 11.46
N THR A 794 -7.29 0.05 10.97
CA THR A 794 -8.05 -1.20 10.91
C THR A 794 -7.42 -2.20 9.94
N GLN A 795 -7.71 -3.49 10.10
CA GLN A 795 -7.49 -4.48 9.04
C GLN A 795 -8.75 -4.72 8.21
N PHE A 796 -9.82 -3.95 8.43
CA PHE A 796 -11.05 -4.01 7.66
C PHE A 796 -11.28 -2.70 6.92
N ASP A 797 -11.63 -2.79 5.64
CA ASP A 797 -11.89 -1.62 4.82
C ASP A 797 -13.25 -1.00 5.16
N ASN A 798 -13.57 0.11 4.47
CA ASN A 798 -14.69 0.96 4.81
C ASN A 798 -16.04 0.22 4.85
N GLU A 799 -16.30 -0.59 3.83
CA GLU A 799 -17.57 -1.30 3.68
C GLU A 799 -17.77 -2.34 4.80
N VAL A 800 -16.70 -3.02 5.20
CA VAL A 800 -16.71 -4.01 6.28
C VAL A 800 -16.93 -3.35 7.64
N VAL A 801 -16.22 -2.25 7.92
CA VAL A 801 -16.32 -1.53 9.20
C VAL A 801 -17.75 -1.05 9.44
N GLU A 802 -18.40 -0.49 8.42
CA GLU A 802 -19.80 -0.05 8.51
C GLU A 802 -20.75 -1.23 8.76
N GLN A 803 -20.56 -2.36 8.06
CA GLN A 803 -21.37 -3.57 8.26
C GLN A 803 -21.15 -4.24 9.63
N MET A 804 -20.00 -4.05 10.27
CA MET A 804 -19.73 -4.53 11.64
C MET A 804 -20.38 -3.67 12.73
N GLY A 805 -21.03 -2.55 12.38
CA GLY A 805 -21.70 -1.67 13.35
C GLY A 805 -20.75 -0.69 14.05
N LEU A 806 -19.57 -0.42 13.48
CA LEU A 806 -18.64 0.57 14.02
C LEU A 806 -18.98 1.97 13.51
N LEU A 807 -18.97 2.96 14.40
CA LEU A 807 -19.20 4.35 14.02
C LEU A 807 -18.02 4.90 13.21
N LYS A 808 -18.28 5.14 11.94
CA LYS A 808 -17.39 5.86 11.04
C LYS A 808 -17.70 7.36 11.07
N MET A 809 -16.65 8.17 11.03
CA MET A 809 -16.71 9.59 10.80
C MET A 809 -15.73 9.96 9.69
N ASP A 810 -16.23 10.52 8.59
CA ASP A 810 -15.38 11.05 7.53
C ASP A 810 -14.98 12.49 7.84
N LEU A 811 -13.72 12.67 8.24
CA LEU A 811 -13.08 13.97 8.40
C LEU A 811 -12.30 14.27 7.11
N LEU A 812 -12.91 15.02 6.19
CA LEU A 812 -12.33 15.31 4.88
C LEU A 812 -11.38 16.51 4.95
N GLY A 813 -10.28 16.44 4.21
CA GLY A 813 -9.41 17.60 3.96
C GLY A 813 -9.79 18.23 2.63
N LEU A 814 -10.41 19.41 2.65
CA LEU A 814 -10.79 20.14 1.45
C LEU A 814 -9.78 21.27 1.19
N LYS A 815 -9.05 21.14 0.08
CA LYS A 815 -8.06 22.13 -0.36
C LYS A 815 -8.65 23.52 -0.52
N THR A 816 -9.90 23.62 -0.98
CA THR A 816 -10.62 24.89 -1.15
C THR A 816 -10.77 25.66 0.17
N LEU A 817 -11.07 24.98 1.28
CA LEU A 817 -11.15 25.64 2.59
C LEU A 817 -9.78 26.18 3.03
N THR A 818 -8.69 25.48 2.69
CA THR A 818 -7.33 25.98 2.90
C THR A 818 -7.05 27.23 2.06
N ILE A 819 -7.48 27.24 0.78
CA ILE A 819 -7.34 28.41 -0.10
C ILE A 819 -8.10 29.60 0.48
N ILE A 820 -9.35 29.40 0.89
CA ILE A 820 -10.19 30.43 1.52
C ILE A 820 -9.50 30.99 2.78
N LYS A 821 -9.03 30.12 3.67
CA LYS A 821 -8.35 30.50 4.91
C LYS A 821 -7.06 31.29 4.66
N GLU A 822 -6.25 30.86 3.70
CA GLU A 822 -5.02 31.59 3.33
C GLU A 822 -5.33 32.92 2.66
N THR A 823 -6.40 32.99 1.86
CA THR A 823 -6.86 34.24 1.25
C THR A 823 -7.28 35.23 2.32
N LEU A 824 -8.08 34.81 3.31
CA LEU A 824 -8.46 35.64 4.46
C LEU A 824 -7.25 36.13 5.26
N PHE A 825 -6.23 35.27 5.43
CA PHE A 825 -4.97 35.66 6.06
C PHE A 825 -4.22 36.74 5.26
N LEU A 826 -4.21 36.65 3.93
CA LEU A 826 -3.56 37.63 3.05
C LEU A 826 -4.29 38.97 2.98
N ILE A 827 -5.63 38.97 3.01
CA ILE A 827 -6.47 40.19 2.97
C ILE A 827 -6.22 41.09 4.20
N LYS A 828 -5.70 40.54 5.32
CA LYS A 828 -5.39 41.25 6.58
C LYS A 828 -6.55 42.05 7.20
N LYS A 829 -7.79 41.88 6.71
CA LYS A 829 -9.03 42.45 7.27
C LYS A 829 -9.88 41.33 7.86
N ASN A 830 -10.64 41.62 8.91
CA ASN A 830 -11.60 40.69 9.54
C ASN A 830 -12.88 40.52 8.68
N LEU A 831 -12.74 39.98 7.46
CA LEU A 831 -13.85 39.65 6.59
C LEU A 831 -14.58 38.40 7.11
N LYS A 832 -15.88 38.50 7.38
CA LYS A 832 -16.73 37.37 7.79
C LYS A 832 -17.46 36.77 6.59
N LEU A 833 -16.90 35.69 6.02
CA LEU A 833 -17.47 35.02 4.84
C LEU A 833 -18.89 34.47 5.03
N ASP A 834 -19.25 34.11 6.27
CA ASP A 834 -20.60 33.61 6.56
C ASP A 834 -21.70 34.68 6.41
N LYS A 835 -21.32 35.96 6.22
CA LYS A 835 -22.24 37.11 6.11
C LYS A 835 -22.23 37.78 4.73
N ILE A 836 -21.58 37.22 3.72
CA ILE A 836 -21.56 37.83 2.38
C ILE A 836 -22.96 37.78 1.74
N PRO A 837 -23.36 38.83 0.99
CA PRO A 837 -24.60 38.82 0.22
C PRO A 837 -24.52 37.76 -0.90
N LEU A 838 -25.53 36.90 -1.01
CA LEU A 838 -25.61 35.85 -2.04
C LEU A 838 -26.22 36.35 -3.36
N ASP A 839 -26.45 37.65 -3.44
CA ASP A 839 -27.03 38.43 -4.52
C ASP A 839 -26.02 39.45 -5.10
N ASP A 840 -24.74 39.34 -4.76
CA ASP A 840 -23.67 40.23 -5.26
C ASP A 840 -23.53 40.16 -6.80
N GLU A 841 -23.90 41.25 -7.48
CA GLU A 841 -23.94 41.33 -8.95
C GLU A 841 -22.57 41.08 -9.59
N LYS A 842 -21.50 41.66 -9.04
CA LYS A 842 -20.13 41.49 -9.56
C LYS A 842 -19.67 40.04 -9.49
N THR A 843 -20.06 39.30 -8.46
CA THR A 843 -19.78 37.86 -8.37
C THR A 843 -20.53 37.08 -9.44
N TYR A 844 -21.78 37.45 -9.74
CA TYR A 844 -22.54 36.84 -10.83
C TYR A 844 -21.99 37.17 -12.22
N GLU A 845 -21.45 38.37 -12.44
CA GLU A 845 -20.77 38.72 -13.69
C GLU A 845 -19.62 37.77 -14.02
N LEU A 846 -18.82 37.39 -13.02
CA LEU A 846 -17.76 36.38 -13.18
C LEU A 846 -18.32 35.05 -13.70
N PHE A 847 -19.45 34.58 -13.14
CA PHE A 847 -20.11 33.36 -13.63
C PHE A 847 -20.74 33.54 -15.02
N LYS A 848 -21.40 34.68 -15.29
CA LYS A 848 -22.01 35.02 -16.59
C LYS A 848 -20.96 35.06 -17.70
N ASN A 849 -19.76 35.53 -17.40
CA ASN A 849 -18.64 35.60 -18.33
C ASN A 849 -17.86 34.27 -18.42
N GLY A 850 -18.22 33.26 -17.62
CA GLY A 850 -17.55 31.96 -17.58
C GLY A 850 -16.10 32.03 -17.09
N GLU A 851 -15.76 33.03 -16.28
CA GLU A 851 -14.40 33.28 -15.76
C GLU A 851 -14.10 32.46 -14.50
N THR A 852 -14.55 31.21 -14.49
CA THR A 852 -14.60 30.35 -13.30
C THR A 852 -13.37 29.46 -13.11
N VAL A 853 -12.26 29.76 -13.78
CA VAL A 853 -10.98 29.10 -13.50
C VAL A 853 -10.60 29.34 -12.02
N ALA A 854 -10.20 28.29 -11.31
CA ALA A 854 -9.96 28.30 -9.86
C ALA A 854 -11.21 28.59 -9.00
N VAL A 855 -12.43 28.52 -9.53
CA VAL A 855 -13.68 28.58 -8.76
C VAL A 855 -14.18 27.16 -8.53
N PHE A 856 -14.29 26.76 -7.25
CA PHE A 856 -14.58 25.40 -6.84
C PHE A 856 -15.80 24.79 -7.56
N GLN A 857 -15.67 23.58 -8.13
CA GLN A 857 -16.68 22.83 -8.92
C GLN A 857 -17.05 23.41 -10.31
N TYR A 858 -16.73 24.66 -10.63
CA TYR A 858 -17.16 25.30 -11.89
C TYR A 858 -16.03 25.53 -12.91
N GLU A 859 -14.87 24.89 -12.74
CA GLU A 859 -13.66 25.20 -13.52
C GLU A 859 -13.64 24.61 -14.94
N SER A 860 -14.34 23.50 -15.19
CA SER A 860 -14.29 22.76 -16.46
C SER A 860 -14.73 23.59 -17.66
N HIS A 861 -14.05 23.48 -18.81
CA HIS A 861 -14.40 24.24 -20.02
C HIS A 861 -15.85 24.07 -20.48
N GLY A 862 -16.41 22.86 -20.41
CA GLY A 862 -17.82 22.66 -20.76
C GLY A 862 -18.77 23.33 -19.76
N MET A 863 -18.39 23.40 -18.48
CA MET A 863 -19.16 24.13 -17.46
C MET A 863 -19.13 25.64 -17.77
N GLN A 864 -17.96 26.19 -18.07
CA GLN A 864 -17.81 27.59 -18.48
C GLN A 864 -18.69 27.94 -19.69
N LYS A 865 -18.74 27.05 -20.70
CA LYS A 865 -19.62 27.21 -21.87
C LYS A 865 -21.10 27.31 -21.46
N TYR A 866 -21.58 26.39 -20.64
CA TYR A 866 -22.98 26.41 -20.21
C TYR A 866 -23.29 27.57 -19.27
N LEU A 867 -22.36 28.02 -18.43
CA LEU A 867 -22.53 29.21 -17.60
C LEU A 867 -22.69 30.48 -18.45
N LYS A 868 -21.89 30.64 -19.52
CA LYS A 868 -22.02 31.75 -20.48
C LYS A 868 -23.38 31.79 -21.16
N GLN A 869 -23.95 30.63 -21.46
CA GLN A 869 -25.28 30.51 -22.05
C GLN A 869 -26.39 30.71 -21.02
N LEU A 870 -26.23 30.14 -19.82
CA LEU A 870 -27.20 30.24 -18.72
C LEU A 870 -27.32 31.66 -18.16
N LYS A 871 -26.22 32.41 -18.12
CA LYS A 871 -26.10 33.72 -17.47
C LYS A 871 -26.75 33.72 -16.07
N PRO A 872 -26.19 32.98 -15.10
CA PRO A 872 -26.81 32.85 -13.78
C PRO A 872 -26.93 34.21 -13.08
N ASP A 873 -28.09 34.46 -12.48
CA ASP A 873 -28.46 35.68 -11.75
C ASP A 873 -29.04 35.38 -10.36
N LYS A 874 -29.27 34.10 -10.06
CA LYS A 874 -29.80 33.63 -8.77
C LYS A 874 -28.96 32.49 -8.23
N PHE A 875 -28.92 32.34 -6.90
CA PHE A 875 -28.17 31.26 -6.27
C PHE A 875 -28.72 29.87 -6.66
N TYR A 876 -30.03 29.76 -6.86
CA TYR A 876 -30.68 28.52 -7.32
C TYR A 876 -30.15 28.02 -8.67
N ASP A 877 -29.77 28.91 -9.59
CA ASP A 877 -29.20 28.53 -10.88
C ASP A 877 -27.85 27.83 -10.72
N LEU A 878 -27.02 28.31 -9.76
CA LEU A 878 -25.74 27.68 -9.45
C LEU A 878 -25.97 26.27 -8.88
N ILE A 879 -26.90 26.12 -7.94
CA ILE A 879 -27.25 24.82 -7.33
C ILE A 879 -27.71 23.83 -8.41
N ALA A 880 -28.54 24.28 -9.36
CA ALA A 880 -29.05 23.45 -10.44
C ALA A 880 -27.95 23.06 -11.43
N MET A 881 -27.09 24.00 -11.82
CA MET A 881 -26.01 23.75 -12.77
C MET A 881 -24.99 22.74 -12.21
N ASN A 882 -24.66 22.82 -10.91
CA ASN A 882 -23.79 21.83 -10.24
C ASN A 882 -24.40 20.41 -10.22
N ALA A 883 -25.73 20.32 -10.12
CA ALA A 883 -26.45 19.06 -10.21
C ALA A 883 -26.50 18.51 -11.65
N LEU A 884 -26.76 19.37 -12.63
CA LEU A 884 -27.01 19.00 -14.03
C LEU A 884 -25.73 18.70 -14.83
N TYR A 885 -24.59 19.32 -14.51
CA TYR A 885 -23.35 19.18 -15.29
C TYR A 885 -22.64 17.84 -15.03
N ARG A 886 -23.26 16.74 -15.47
CA ARG A 886 -22.79 15.36 -15.32
C ARG A 886 -23.16 14.50 -16.53
N PRO A 887 -22.43 13.41 -16.82
CA PRO A 887 -22.81 12.47 -17.87
C PRO A 887 -24.23 11.92 -17.65
N GLY A 888 -25.12 12.13 -18.62
CA GLY A 888 -26.56 11.86 -18.48
C GLY A 888 -27.37 13.16 -18.45
N PRO A 889 -27.50 13.85 -17.31
CA PRO A 889 -28.34 15.03 -17.17
C PRO A 889 -27.84 16.25 -17.96
N MET A 890 -26.58 16.26 -18.42
CA MET A 890 -26.02 17.34 -19.24
C MET A 890 -26.82 17.59 -20.54
N GLN A 891 -27.56 16.58 -21.04
CA GLN A 891 -28.42 16.70 -22.22
C GLN A 891 -29.60 17.67 -22.02
N TYR A 892 -30.00 17.92 -20.77
CA TYR A 892 -31.12 18.81 -20.42
C TYR A 892 -30.71 20.24 -20.12
N ILE A 893 -29.41 20.52 -20.04
CA ILE A 893 -28.92 21.89 -19.81
C ILE A 893 -29.42 22.85 -20.89
N PRO A 894 -29.45 22.50 -22.20
CA PRO A 894 -30.06 23.34 -23.23
C PRO A 894 -31.52 23.70 -22.96
N ASN A 895 -32.37 22.73 -22.58
CA ASN A 895 -33.77 23.00 -22.21
C ASN A 895 -33.87 23.89 -20.97
N PHE A 896 -33.03 23.63 -19.94
CA PHE A 896 -32.99 24.46 -18.75
C PHE A 896 -32.67 25.92 -19.08
N ILE A 897 -31.72 26.16 -19.98
CA ILE A 897 -31.32 27.48 -20.45
C ILE A 897 -32.44 28.12 -21.30
N ALA A 898 -33.02 27.36 -22.24
CA ALA A 898 -34.10 27.85 -23.11
C ALA A 898 -35.33 28.29 -22.30
N ARG A 899 -35.72 27.49 -21.30
CA ARG A 899 -36.84 27.81 -20.40
C ARG A 899 -36.55 29.01 -19.51
N LYS A 900 -35.31 29.15 -19.02
CA LYS A 900 -34.90 30.32 -18.23
C LYS A 900 -35.05 31.63 -19.02
N HIS A 901 -34.59 31.65 -20.28
CA HIS A 901 -34.64 32.84 -21.14
C HIS A 901 -35.99 33.02 -21.86
N GLY A 902 -36.97 32.15 -21.61
CA GLY A 902 -38.30 32.24 -22.22
C GLY A 902 -38.39 31.80 -23.68
N HIS A 903 -37.35 31.16 -24.23
CA HIS A 903 -37.35 30.58 -25.58
C HIS A 903 -38.17 29.28 -25.66
N GLU A 904 -38.37 28.59 -24.53
CA GLU A 904 -39.23 27.41 -24.40
C GLU A 904 -40.26 27.67 -23.30
N LYS A 905 -41.56 27.40 -23.55
CA LYS A 905 -42.62 27.55 -22.53
C LYS A 905 -42.43 26.52 -21.42
N ILE A 906 -42.53 26.96 -20.17
CA ILE A 906 -42.51 26.07 -19.01
C ILE A 906 -43.89 25.41 -18.89
N SER A 907 -44.00 24.15 -19.31
CA SER A 907 -45.20 23.34 -19.11
C SER A 907 -45.07 22.47 -17.84
N TYR A 908 -46.19 22.32 -17.14
CA TYR A 908 -46.34 21.38 -16.04
C TYR A 908 -47.48 20.43 -16.41
N GLU A 909 -47.28 19.13 -16.23
CA GLU A 909 -48.33 18.12 -16.55
C GLU A 909 -49.54 18.27 -15.64
N ILE A 910 -49.33 18.70 -14.39
CA ILE A 910 -50.38 19.04 -13.43
C ILE A 910 -50.00 20.33 -12.66
N PRO A 911 -50.97 21.14 -12.21
CA PRO A 911 -50.71 22.39 -11.49
C PRO A 911 -49.86 22.22 -10.21
N GLU A 912 -50.01 21.09 -9.51
CA GLU A 912 -49.33 20.78 -8.24
C GLU A 912 -47.81 20.65 -8.41
N LEU A 913 -47.34 20.25 -9.60
CA LEU A 913 -45.91 20.17 -9.90
C LEU A 913 -45.23 21.55 -9.88
N LYS A 914 -46.00 22.62 -10.09
CA LYS A 914 -45.48 23.99 -10.13
C LYS A 914 -44.82 24.38 -8.82
N GLU A 915 -45.38 23.95 -7.68
CA GLU A 915 -44.84 24.28 -6.35
C GLU A 915 -43.38 23.81 -6.19
N PHE A 916 -43.07 22.59 -6.64
CA PHE A 916 -41.75 21.96 -6.44
C PHE A 916 -40.77 22.15 -7.60
N LEU A 917 -41.27 22.35 -8.83
CA LEU A 917 -40.46 22.47 -10.04
C LEU A 917 -40.27 23.91 -10.53
N LYS A 918 -40.90 24.92 -9.91
CA LYS A 918 -40.72 26.33 -10.26
C LYS A 918 -39.26 26.78 -10.17
N GLU A 919 -38.54 26.33 -9.13
CA GLU A 919 -37.12 26.66 -8.93
C GLU A 919 -36.19 26.07 -10.01
N THR A 920 -36.65 25.08 -10.76
CA THR A 920 -35.86 24.37 -11.80
C THR A 920 -36.51 24.46 -13.17
N TYR A 921 -37.34 25.50 -13.40
CA TYR A 921 -38.00 25.77 -14.67
C TYR A 921 -38.76 24.55 -15.25
N GLY A 922 -39.45 23.79 -14.38
CA GLY A 922 -40.25 22.63 -14.79
C GLY A 922 -39.44 21.34 -15.06
N ILE A 923 -38.12 21.34 -14.82
CA ILE A 923 -37.26 20.16 -15.01
C ILE A 923 -37.02 19.48 -13.65
N THR A 924 -37.17 18.16 -13.58
CA THR A 924 -36.87 17.39 -12.36
C THR A 924 -35.36 17.18 -12.24
N VAL A 925 -34.71 17.88 -11.31
CA VAL A 925 -33.25 17.85 -11.13
C VAL A 925 -32.87 17.14 -9.83
N TYR A 926 -33.65 17.34 -8.76
CA TYR A 926 -33.29 16.91 -7.42
C TYR A 926 -34.05 15.66 -6.97
N GLN A 927 -33.40 14.86 -6.14
CA GLN A 927 -34.02 13.72 -5.46
C GLN A 927 -35.14 14.17 -4.52
N GLU A 928 -34.92 15.28 -3.83
CA GLU A 928 -35.90 15.91 -2.95
C GLU A 928 -37.18 16.32 -3.69
N GLN A 929 -37.08 16.73 -4.97
CA GLN A 929 -38.26 17.04 -5.79
C GLN A 929 -39.09 15.77 -6.04
N VAL A 930 -38.45 14.67 -6.43
CA VAL A 930 -39.14 13.39 -6.64
C VAL A 930 -39.87 12.94 -5.37
N MET A 931 -39.22 13.08 -4.21
CA MET A 931 -39.81 12.72 -2.92
C MET A 931 -41.03 13.57 -2.55
N LEU A 932 -40.95 14.89 -2.74
CA LEU A 932 -42.07 15.80 -2.44
C LEU A 932 -43.24 15.58 -3.39
N ILE A 933 -42.96 15.37 -4.67
CA ILE A 933 -44.00 15.13 -5.67
C ILE A 933 -44.69 13.79 -5.42
N SER A 934 -43.97 12.72 -5.07
CA SER A 934 -44.60 11.42 -4.77
C SER A 934 -45.50 11.47 -3.53
N GLN A 935 -45.12 12.27 -2.52
CA GLN A 935 -45.97 12.51 -1.34
C GLN A 935 -47.24 13.27 -1.71
N LYS A 936 -47.12 14.33 -2.53
CA LYS A 936 -48.24 15.20 -2.91
C LYS A 936 -49.23 14.52 -3.86
N ILE A 937 -48.73 13.83 -4.89
CA ILE A 937 -49.58 13.21 -5.94
C ILE A 937 -50.20 11.91 -5.45
N SER A 938 -49.42 11.01 -4.85
CA SER A 938 -49.85 9.63 -4.58
C SER A 938 -50.03 9.33 -3.09
N GLY A 939 -49.87 10.33 -2.22
CA GLY A 939 -50.00 10.15 -0.78
C GLY A 939 -48.92 9.25 -0.16
N PHE A 940 -47.75 9.11 -0.80
CA PHE A 940 -46.66 8.30 -0.26
C PHE A 940 -46.28 8.78 1.13
N SER A 941 -45.97 7.86 2.05
CA SER A 941 -45.36 8.25 3.31
C SER A 941 -43.98 8.86 3.08
N LYS A 942 -43.47 9.58 4.08
CA LYS A 942 -42.10 10.09 4.08
C LYS A 942 -41.08 8.95 3.88
N GLY A 943 -41.34 7.79 4.47
CA GLY A 943 -40.54 6.57 4.30
C GLY A 943 -40.57 6.00 2.88
N ASP A 944 -41.78 5.87 2.30
CA ASP A 944 -41.97 5.35 0.94
C ASP A 944 -41.28 6.23 -0.11
N ALA A 945 -41.32 7.55 0.07
CA ALA A 945 -40.63 8.48 -0.82
C ALA A 945 -39.09 8.29 -0.83
N ASP A 946 -38.46 8.03 0.32
CA ASP A 946 -37.02 7.72 0.36
C ASP A 946 -36.71 6.32 -0.20
N LEU A 947 -37.60 5.34 0.00
CA LEU A 947 -37.48 4.01 -0.61
C LEU A 947 -37.54 4.11 -2.14
N LEU A 948 -38.45 4.91 -2.69
CA LEU A 948 -38.57 5.15 -4.13
C LEU A 948 -37.26 5.69 -4.69
N ARG A 949 -36.72 6.74 -4.07
CA ARG A 949 -35.43 7.32 -4.44
C ARG A 949 -34.29 6.28 -4.44
N LYS A 950 -34.20 5.44 -3.41
CA LYS A 950 -33.18 4.38 -3.30
C LYS A 950 -33.34 3.32 -4.38
N ALA A 951 -34.58 2.86 -4.60
CA ALA A 951 -34.90 1.84 -5.60
C ALA A 951 -34.56 2.32 -7.02
N ILE A 952 -34.82 3.60 -7.32
CA ILE A 952 -34.44 4.18 -8.61
C ILE A 952 -32.92 4.28 -8.74
N GLY A 953 -32.22 4.75 -7.70
CA GLY A 953 -30.76 4.85 -7.71
C GLY A 953 -30.05 3.50 -7.91
N LYS A 954 -30.55 2.43 -7.29
CA LYS A 954 -30.00 1.05 -7.40
C LYS A 954 -30.54 0.26 -8.59
N LYS A 955 -31.53 0.78 -9.32
CA LYS A 955 -32.21 0.11 -10.44
C LYS A 955 -32.79 -1.26 -10.06
N GLU A 956 -33.37 -1.37 -8.87
CA GLU A 956 -33.96 -2.61 -8.37
C GLU A 956 -35.33 -2.86 -9.02
N LYS A 957 -35.35 -3.68 -10.08
CA LYS A 957 -36.55 -3.89 -10.92
C LYS A 957 -37.78 -4.32 -10.12
N ASN A 958 -37.62 -5.21 -9.15
CA ASN A 958 -38.73 -5.78 -8.37
C ASN A 958 -39.38 -4.75 -7.43
N ILE A 959 -38.57 -3.89 -6.79
CA ILE A 959 -39.11 -2.83 -5.93
C ILE A 959 -39.78 -1.76 -6.78
N LEU A 960 -39.17 -1.37 -7.89
CA LEU A 960 -39.72 -0.35 -8.79
C LEU A 960 -41.06 -0.76 -9.41
N SER A 961 -41.27 -2.04 -9.73
CA SER A 961 -42.56 -2.50 -10.24
C SER A 961 -43.67 -2.41 -9.19
N ASN A 962 -43.37 -2.74 -7.93
CA ASN A 962 -44.34 -2.65 -6.84
C ASN A 962 -44.68 -1.19 -6.53
N MET A 963 -43.66 -0.32 -6.48
CA MET A 963 -43.87 1.11 -6.22
C MET A 963 -44.58 1.81 -7.37
N LYS A 964 -44.40 1.37 -8.63
CA LYS A 964 -45.17 1.89 -9.77
C LYS A 964 -46.67 1.68 -9.55
N LYS A 965 -47.07 0.47 -9.11
CA LYS A 965 -48.47 0.16 -8.83
C LYS A 965 -49.02 1.07 -7.72
N GLN A 966 -48.30 1.15 -6.59
CA GLN A 966 -48.67 2.03 -5.48
C GLN A 966 -48.79 3.51 -5.90
N PHE A 967 -47.89 3.99 -6.77
CA PHE A 967 -47.91 5.37 -7.26
C PHE A 967 -49.15 5.65 -8.11
N ILE A 968 -49.49 4.74 -9.03
CA ILE A 968 -50.67 4.89 -9.90
C ILE A 968 -51.95 4.77 -9.08
N ASP A 969 -52.07 3.76 -8.21
CA ASP A 969 -53.26 3.54 -7.38
C ASP A 969 -53.50 4.73 -6.43
N GLY A 970 -52.44 5.26 -5.81
CA GLY A 970 -52.52 6.44 -4.95
C GLY A 970 -52.85 7.73 -5.72
N GLY A 971 -52.29 7.91 -6.91
CA GLY A 971 -52.60 9.06 -7.76
C GLY A 971 -54.04 9.04 -8.29
N ASN A 972 -54.54 7.86 -8.66
CA ASN A 972 -55.93 7.67 -9.07
C ASN A 972 -56.91 7.96 -7.93
N LYS A 973 -56.58 7.55 -6.69
CA LYS A 973 -57.37 7.91 -5.49
C LYS A 973 -57.43 9.42 -5.23
N ASN A 974 -56.39 10.16 -5.62
CA ASN A 974 -56.32 11.61 -5.48
C ASN A 974 -56.88 12.37 -6.71
N GLY A 975 -57.51 11.68 -7.67
CA GLY A 975 -58.21 12.29 -8.80
C GLY A 975 -57.36 12.57 -10.04
N PHE A 976 -56.12 12.07 -10.11
CA PHE A 976 -55.24 12.24 -11.29
C PHE A 976 -55.47 11.12 -12.32
N SER A 977 -55.36 11.43 -13.62
CA SER A 977 -55.55 10.44 -14.67
C SER A 977 -54.35 9.49 -14.81
N SER A 978 -54.62 8.20 -15.00
CA SER A 978 -53.59 7.17 -15.17
C SER A 978 -52.57 7.51 -16.27
N GLN A 979 -53.00 8.12 -17.38
CA GLN A 979 -52.12 8.50 -18.50
C GLN A 979 -51.05 9.53 -18.09
N ILE A 980 -51.44 10.54 -17.29
CA ILE A 980 -50.52 11.55 -16.78
C ILE A 980 -49.56 10.93 -15.76
N LEU A 981 -50.06 10.07 -14.86
CA LEU A 981 -49.24 9.36 -13.87
C LEU A 981 -48.20 8.44 -14.52
N GLU A 982 -48.57 7.74 -15.60
CA GLU A 982 -47.64 6.90 -16.36
C GLU A 982 -46.54 7.73 -17.05
N LYS A 983 -46.89 8.90 -17.58
CA LYS A 983 -45.94 9.84 -18.18
C LYS A 983 -44.95 10.37 -17.13
N ILE A 984 -45.44 10.84 -15.98
CA ILE A 984 -44.61 11.29 -14.86
C ILE A 984 -43.65 10.18 -14.39
N TRP A 985 -44.15 8.95 -14.25
CA TRP A 985 -43.33 7.81 -13.86
C TRP A 985 -42.25 7.46 -14.89
N LYS A 986 -42.59 7.54 -16.19
CA LYS A 986 -41.63 7.31 -17.28
C LYS A 986 -40.52 8.36 -17.26
N ASP A 987 -40.88 9.62 -17.03
CA ASP A 987 -39.94 10.72 -16.87
C ASP A 987 -39.05 10.47 -15.65
N TRP A 988 -39.59 10.08 -14.50
CA TRP A 988 -38.79 9.74 -13.33
C TRP A 988 -37.84 8.57 -13.56
N LYS A 989 -38.25 7.51 -14.27
CA LYS A 989 -37.34 6.39 -14.58
C LYS A 989 -36.12 6.87 -15.38
N TYR A 990 -36.33 7.84 -16.27
CA TYR A 990 -35.26 8.47 -17.03
C TYR A 990 -34.43 9.44 -16.15
N PHE A 991 -35.08 10.34 -15.42
CA PHE A 991 -34.46 11.40 -14.62
C PHE A 991 -33.81 10.92 -13.33
N ALA A 992 -34.46 10.05 -12.56
CA ALA A 992 -33.97 9.63 -11.25
C ALA A 992 -32.79 8.65 -11.31
N SER A 993 -32.47 8.11 -12.50
CA SER A 993 -31.13 7.55 -12.77
C SER A 993 -30.01 8.59 -12.60
N TYR A 994 -30.34 9.89 -12.64
CA TYR A 994 -29.43 11.02 -12.65
C TYR A 994 -29.79 12.15 -11.67
N ALA A 995 -30.90 12.02 -10.91
CA ALA A 995 -31.34 13.03 -9.95
C ALA A 995 -30.31 13.20 -8.82
N PHE A 996 -30.07 14.45 -8.44
CA PHE A 996 -29.01 14.80 -7.50
C PHE A 996 -29.53 15.21 -6.11
N ASN A 997 -28.69 15.12 -5.08
CA ASN A 997 -29.05 15.59 -3.74
C ASN A 997 -28.95 17.11 -3.67
N LYS A 998 -30.09 17.78 -3.49
CA LYS A 998 -30.15 19.25 -3.38
C LYS A 998 -29.29 19.75 -2.23
N SER A 999 -29.39 19.11 -1.05
CA SER A 999 -28.67 19.49 0.17
C SER A 999 -27.15 19.58 -0.03
N HIS A 1000 -26.55 18.56 -0.65
CA HIS A 1000 -25.13 18.54 -1.00
C HIS A 1000 -24.78 19.59 -2.07
N SER A 1001 -25.60 19.72 -3.11
CA SER A 1001 -25.39 20.73 -4.15
C SER A 1001 -25.38 22.14 -3.58
N THR A 1002 -26.33 22.47 -2.71
CA THR A 1002 -26.44 23.78 -2.04
C THR A 1002 -25.20 24.11 -1.22
N CYS A 1003 -24.70 23.16 -0.43
CA CYS A 1003 -23.50 23.37 0.38
C CYS A 1003 -22.26 23.65 -0.49
N TYR A 1004 -22.08 22.90 -1.57
CA TYR A 1004 -20.90 23.04 -2.42
C TYR A 1004 -20.99 24.28 -3.31
N SER A 1005 -22.18 24.63 -3.81
CA SER A 1005 -22.43 25.89 -4.52
C SER A 1005 -22.22 27.10 -3.60
N TYR A 1006 -22.45 26.97 -2.29
CA TYR A 1006 -22.13 28.03 -1.33
C TYR A 1006 -20.61 28.28 -1.22
N ILE A 1007 -19.80 27.21 -1.13
CA ILE A 1007 -18.33 27.33 -1.19
C ILE A 1007 -17.90 27.94 -2.53
N ALA A 1008 -18.49 27.49 -3.64
CA ALA A 1008 -18.18 28.02 -4.97
C ALA A 1008 -18.46 29.53 -5.06
N PHE A 1009 -19.60 29.98 -4.54
CA PHE A 1009 -19.93 31.40 -4.47
C PHE A 1009 -18.93 32.18 -3.60
N GLN A 1010 -18.55 31.65 -2.43
CA GLN A 1010 -17.51 32.26 -1.59
C GLN A 1010 -16.17 32.39 -2.32
N THR A 1011 -15.76 31.36 -3.08
CA THR A 1011 -14.52 31.42 -3.88
C THR A 1011 -14.61 32.41 -5.03
N ALA A 1012 -15.76 32.50 -5.70
CA ALA A 1012 -15.98 33.47 -6.76
C ALA A 1012 -15.97 34.90 -6.21
N TYR A 1013 -16.64 35.14 -5.07
CA TYR A 1013 -16.63 36.42 -4.38
C TYR A 1013 -15.21 36.87 -4.02
N LEU A 1014 -14.39 35.96 -3.46
CA LEU A 1014 -12.98 36.25 -3.17
C LEU A 1014 -12.18 36.54 -4.43
N LYS A 1015 -12.41 35.81 -5.52
CA LYS A 1015 -11.76 36.06 -6.81
C LYS A 1015 -12.16 37.42 -7.41
N THR A 1016 -13.42 37.83 -7.28
CA THR A 1016 -13.93 39.10 -7.82
C THR A 1016 -13.42 40.30 -7.01
N HIS A 1017 -13.51 40.25 -5.69
CA HIS A 1017 -13.21 41.40 -4.82
C HIS A 1017 -11.76 41.46 -4.35
N TYR A 1018 -11.05 40.33 -4.31
CA TYR A 1018 -9.65 40.21 -3.86
C TYR A 1018 -8.84 39.27 -4.78
N PRO A 1019 -8.74 39.57 -6.10
CA PRO A 1019 -8.17 38.67 -7.10
C PRO A 1019 -6.70 38.31 -6.83
N ALA A 1020 -5.88 39.25 -6.37
CA ALA A 1020 -4.46 39.04 -6.13
C ALA A 1020 -4.21 38.07 -4.96
N GLU A 1021 -4.88 38.29 -3.83
CA GLU A 1021 -4.78 37.46 -2.62
C GLU A 1021 -5.36 36.06 -2.86
N TYR A 1022 -6.49 35.98 -3.56
CA TYR A 1022 -7.12 34.71 -3.90
C TYR A 1022 -6.21 33.87 -4.81
N MET A 1023 -5.72 34.46 -5.92
CA MET A 1023 -4.86 33.75 -6.86
C MET A 1023 -3.49 33.40 -6.25
N ALA A 1024 -2.92 34.23 -5.36
CA ALA A 1024 -1.73 33.87 -4.61
C ALA A 1024 -1.96 32.62 -3.73
N SER A 1025 -3.13 32.50 -3.11
CA SER A 1025 -3.51 31.32 -2.33
C SER A 1025 -3.73 30.09 -3.19
N VAL A 1026 -4.36 30.23 -4.37
CA VAL A 1026 -4.52 29.15 -5.36
C VAL A 1026 -3.16 28.63 -5.83
N LEU A 1027 -2.24 29.52 -6.22
CA LEU A 1027 -0.88 29.17 -6.63
C LEU A 1027 -0.11 28.46 -5.51
N SER A 1028 -0.21 28.98 -4.29
CA SER A 1028 0.46 28.40 -3.11
C SER A 1028 0.01 26.98 -2.79
N ASN A 1029 -1.29 26.68 -2.92
CA ASN A 1029 -1.80 25.34 -2.68
C ASN A 1029 -1.52 24.37 -3.85
N ASN A 1030 -1.19 24.87 -5.05
CA ASN A 1030 -0.81 24.08 -6.23
C ASN A 1030 0.72 24.05 -6.49
N MET A 1031 1.54 24.61 -5.60
CA MET A 1031 2.99 24.80 -5.80
C MET A 1031 3.82 23.53 -6.08
N LYS A 1032 3.28 22.34 -5.80
CA LYS A 1032 3.97 21.06 -6.06
C LYS A 1032 3.84 20.60 -7.52
N ASN A 1033 2.82 21.06 -8.25
CA ASN A 1033 2.56 20.66 -9.63
C ASN A 1033 2.79 21.83 -10.58
N ILE A 1034 3.94 21.81 -11.26
CA ILE A 1034 4.36 22.85 -12.19
C ILE A 1034 3.31 23.14 -13.28
N LYS A 1035 2.63 22.10 -13.80
CA LYS A 1035 1.63 22.29 -14.85
C LYS A 1035 0.46 23.16 -14.38
N ASP A 1036 0.01 22.93 -13.15
CA ASP A 1036 -1.09 23.68 -12.55
C ASP A 1036 -0.66 25.13 -12.27
N ILE A 1037 0.58 25.34 -11.82
CA ILE A 1037 1.13 26.70 -11.61
C ILE A 1037 1.15 27.47 -12.93
N SER A 1038 1.64 26.88 -14.02
CA SER A 1038 1.67 27.54 -15.34
C SER A 1038 0.28 27.94 -15.79
N PHE A 1039 -0.69 27.01 -15.68
CA PHE A 1039 -2.08 27.25 -16.02
C PHE A 1039 -2.70 28.40 -15.20
N PHE A 1040 -2.49 28.43 -13.88
CA PHE A 1040 -3.03 29.50 -13.04
C PHE A 1040 -2.31 30.84 -13.21
N ILE A 1041 -1.02 30.87 -13.60
CA ILE A 1041 -0.32 32.12 -13.92
C ILE A 1041 -0.83 32.71 -15.24
N GLU A 1042 -1.16 31.88 -16.23
CA GLU A 1042 -1.84 32.35 -17.45
C GLU A 1042 -3.20 32.96 -17.11
N GLU A 1043 -3.96 32.33 -16.21
CA GLU A 1043 -5.21 32.92 -15.71
C GLU A 1043 -4.98 34.25 -14.98
N CYS A 1044 -3.95 34.38 -14.13
CA CYS A 1044 -3.61 35.65 -13.50
C CYS A 1044 -3.37 36.75 -14.54
N LYS A 1045 -2.63 36.45 -15.61
CA LYS A 1045 -2.39 37.41 -16.71
C LYS A 1045 -3.69 37.79 -17.41
N ARG A 1046 -4.60 36.84 -17.63
CA ARG A 1046 -5.91 37.07 -18.26
C ARG A 1046 -6.79 38.02 -17.46
N ILE A 1047 -6.79 37.90 -16.12
CA ILE A 1047 -7.59 38.75 -15.22
C ILE A 1047 -6.84 40.04 -14.77
N GLY A 1048 -5.68 40.34 -15.35
CA GLY A 1048 -4.91 41.55 -15.05
C GLY A 1048 -4.07 41.52 -13.75
N VAL A 1049 -3.88 40.35 -13.14
CA VAL A 1049 -3.06 40.17 -11.94
C VAL A 1049 -1.60 39.88 -12.33
N ILE A 1050 -0.70 40.81 -11.97
CA ILE A 1050 0.72 40.69 -12.29
C ILE A 1050 1.41 39.72 -11.33
N VAL A 1051 2.10 38.72 -11.89
CA VAL A 1051 2.94 37.76 -11.15
C VAL A 1051 4.40 38.06 -11.43
N LEU A 1052 5.12 38.47 -10.39
CA LEU A 1052 6.54 38.80 -10.43
C LEU A 1052 7.42 37.59 -10.12
N GLY A 1053 8.65 37.63 -10.62
CA GLY A 1053 9.70 36.65 -10.32
C GLY A 1053 9.98 36.47 -8.83
N PRO A 1054 10.59 35.33 -8.44
CA PRO A 1054 11.04 35.13 -7.07
C PRO A 1054 12.11 36.17 -6.73
N ASP A 1055 12.14 36.63 -5.48
CA ASP A 1055 13.15 37.55 -4.95
C ASP A 1055 13.50 37.13 -3.52
N ILE A 1056 14.78 37.01 -3.18
CA ILE A 1056 15.21 36.50 -1.86
C ILE A 1056 14.82 37.43 -0.70
N ASN A 1057 14.63 38.72 -0.95
CA ASN A 1057 14.28 39.74 0.03
C ASN A 1057 12.77 39.90 0.21
N GLU A 1058 11.97 39.68 -0.84
CA GLU A 1058 10.52 39.86 -0.81
C GLU A 1058 9.72 38.56 -0.77
N SER A 1059 10.15 37.52 -1.49
CA SER A 1059 9.40 36.26 -1.59
C SER A 1059 9.42 35.48 -0.27
N ASP A 1060 8.30 34.82 0.04
CA ASP A 1060 8.22 33.83 1.10
C ASP A 1060 8.36 32.41 0.51
N TYR A 1061 8.19 31.39 1.32
CA TYR A 1061 8.09 30.00 0.87
C TYR A 1061 6.91 29.80 -0.08
N LYS A 1062 5.78 30.44 0.21
CA LYS A 1062 4.55 30.45 -0.60
C LYS A 1062 4.45 31.72 -1.45
N PHE A 1063 3.49 31.74 -2.38
CA PHE A 1063 3.17 32.96 -3.12
C PHE A 1063 2.51 33.97 -2.18
N THR A 1064 2.92 35.22 -2.29
CA THR A 1064 2.44 36.32 -1.41
C THR A 1064 2.11 37.54 -2.24
N VAL A 1065 1.26 38.42 -1.73
CA VAL A 1065 0.94 39.71 -2.36
C VAL A 1065 1.82 40.79 -1.74
N ASN A 1066 2.50 41.58 -2.58
CA ASN A 1066 3.30 42.71 -2.13
C ASN A 1066 2.42 43.93 -1.79
N LYS A 1067 3.01 45.01 -1.28
CA LYS A 1067 2.26 46.23 -0.93
C LYS A 1067 1.55 46.90 -2.12
N LEU A 1068 2.01 46.62 -3.35
CA LEU A 1068 1.47 47.18 -4.59
C LEU A 1068 0.34 46.33 -5.17
N GLY A 1069 -0.03 45.20 -4.53
CA GLY A 1069 -1.06 44.29 -5.03
C GLY A 1069 -0.57 43.25 -6.05
N PHE A 1070 0.75 43.14 -6.27
CA PHE A 1070 1.33 42.14 -7.19
C PHE A 1070 1.70 40.85 -6.47
N ILE A 1071 1.54 39.72 -7.16
CA ILE A 1071 1.90 38.40 -6.63
C ILE A 1071 3.41 38.20 -6.78
N ARG A 1072 4.09 37.83 -5.69
CA ARG A 1072 5.49 37.38 -5.70
C ARG A 1072 5.56 35.87 -5.74
N PHE A 1073 6.42 35.34 -6.62
CA PHE A 1073 6.64 33.91 -6.76
C PHE A 1073 7.19 33.31 -5.46
N GLY A 1074 6.58 32.22 -4.99
CA GLY A 1074 7.05 31.52 -3.79
C GLY A 1074 8.33 30.73 -4.05
N ILE A 1075 9.33 30.87 -3.19
CA ILE A 1075 10.63 30.16 -3.34
C ILE A 1075 10.43 28.64 -3.28
N GLY A 1076 9.41 28.17 -2.57
CA GLY A 1076 9.08 26.75 -2.45
C GLY A 1076 8.57 26.09 -3.73
N ALA A 1077 8.12 26.88 -4.73
CA ALA A 1077 7.68 26.35 -6.03
C ALA A 1077 8.85 26.09 -7.00
N ILE A 1078 10.07 26.49 -6.65
CA ILE A 1078 11.26 26.32 -7.49
C ILE A 1078 11.70 24.86 -7.44
N LYS A 1079 11.84 24.23 -8.62
CA LYS A 1079 12.25 22.83 -8.73
C LYS A 1079 13.62 22.60 -8.08
N GLY A 1080 13.73 21.57 -7.24
CA GLY A 1080 14.98 21.19 -6.57
C GLY A 1080 15.30 21.96 -5.28
N ILE A 1081 14.41 22.84 -4.81
CA ILE A 1081 14.55 23.52 -3.51
C ILE A 1081 13.61 22.87 -2.48
N GLY A 1082 14.15 22.45 -1.33
CA GLY A 1082 13.38 21.85 -0.24
C GLY A 1082 12.80 22.88 0.74
N GLU A 1083 11.67 22.56 1.36
CA GLU A 1083 11.01 23.43 2.36
C GLU A 1083 11.93 23.82 3.53
N SER A 1084 12.74 22.87 4.01
CA SER A 1084 13.73 23.11 5.07
C SER A 1084 14.79 24.14 4.68
N SER A 1085 15.23 24.11 3.41
CA SER A 1085 16.21 25.06 2.87
C SER A 1085 15.64 26.47 2.83
N VAL A 1086 14.39 26.63 2.39
CA VAL A 1086 13.72 27.95 2.34
C VAL A 1086 13.46 28.49 3.75
N LYS A 1087 12.95 27.66 4.67
CA LYS A 1087 12.74 28.08 6.07
C LYS A 1087 14.03 28.54 6.74
N SER A 1088 15.16 27.88 6.44
CA SER A 1088 16.47 28.32 6.94
C SER A 1088 16.86 29.70 6.41
N ILE A 1089 16.64 29.96 5.11
CA ILE A 1089 16.92 31.26 4.49
C ILE A 1089 16.05 32.36 5.08
N LEU A 1090 14.75 32.09 5.25
CA LEU A 1090 13.78 33.05 5.78
C LEU A 1090 14.01 33.35 7.27
N LYS A 1091 14.39 32.35 8.07
CA LYS A 1091 14.69 32.54 9.50
C LYS A 1091 15.86 33.52 9.72
N GLU A 1092 16.86 33.47 8.85
CA GLU A 1092 18.03 34.37 8.91
C GLU A 1092 17.74 35.77 8.33
N ARG A 1093 16.62 35.93 7.60
CA ARG A 1093 16.20 37.20 6.99
C ARG A 1093 15.59 38.14 8.04
N LYS A 1094 16.44 38.76 8.86
CA LYS A 1094 16.05 39.83 9.81
C LYS A 1094 15.98 41.22 9.17
N LYS A 1095 16.82 41.48 8.17
CA LYS A 1095 16.86 42.70 7.33
C LYS A 1095 17.05 42.26 5.86
N LYS A 1096 16.79 43.15 4.91
CA LYS A 1096 17.07 42.89 3.48
C LYS A 1096 18.56 42.56 3.31
N TYR A 1097 18.85 41.54 2.51
CA TYR A 1097 20.20 41.24 2.09
C TYR A 1097 20.62 42.25 1.02
N ASN A 1098 21.78 42.88 1.18
CA ASN A 1098 22.32 43.82 0.20
C ASN A 1098 23.19 43.11 -0.86
N SER A 1099 23.63 41.88 -0.58
CA SER A 1099 24.41 41.06 -1.51
C SER A 1099 24.30 39.58 -1.15
N ILE A 1100 24.64 38.71 -2.11
CA ILE A 1100 24.68 37.25 -1.90
C ILE A 1100 25.68 36.85 -0.80
N LEU A 1101 26.76 37.61 -0.60
CA LEU A 1101 27.72 37.38 0.48
C LEU A 1101 27.10 37.64 1.86
N GLY A 1102 26.18 38.60 1.96
CA GLY A 1102 25.41 38.85 3.19
C GLY A 1102 24.52 37.68 3.57
N LEU A 1103 23.89 37.03 2.59
CA LEU A 1103 23.10 35.82 2.79
C LEU A 1103 23.98 34.66 3.28
N ILE A 1104 25.09 34.43 2.58
CA ILE A 1104 25.92 33.21 2.72
C ILE A 1104 26.72 33.17 4.03
N LYS A 1105 26.93 34.31 4.67
CA LYS A 1105 27.47 34.38 6.04
C LYS A 1105 26.57 33.69 7.08
N ASN A 1106 25.26 33.66 6.86
CA ASN A 1106 24.29 33.23 7.86
C ASN A 1106 23.65 31.87 7.56
N VAL A 1107 23.51 31.49 6.28
CA VAL A 1107 22.81 30.26 5.85
C VAL A 1107 23.51 28.94 6.26
N ASP A 1108 22.74 27.89 6.63
CA ASP A 1108 23.27 26.54 6.88
C ASP A 1108 23.53 25.78 5.56
N PHE A 1109 24.80 25.54 5.23
CA PHE A 1109 25.23 24.81 4.02
C PHE A 1109 24.86 23.34 3.99
N ARG A 1110 24.47 22.73 5.13
CA ARG A 1110 23.91 21.37 5.13
C ARG A 1110 22.54 21.32 4.46
N LEU A 1111 21.79 22.41 4.56
CA LEU A 1111 20.44 22.54 4.00
C LEU A 1111 20.44 23.28 2.65
N VAL A 1112 21.32 24.27 2.49
CA VAL A 1112 21.45 25.05 1.24
C VAL A 1112 22.74 24.64 0.54
N ASN A 1113 22.62 23.59 -0.26
CA ASN A 1113 23.73 23.04 -1.04
C ASN A 1113 23.93 23.82 -2.36
N LYS A 1114 24.98 23.46 -3.11
CA LYS A 1114 25.30 24.04 -4.43
C LYS A 1114 24.09 24.07 -5.36
N LYS A 1115 23.32 22.98 -5.42
CA LYS A 1115 22.17 22.86 -6.32
C LYS A 1115 21.05 23.84 -5.97
N VAL A 1116 20.82 24.08 -4.68
CA VAL A 1116 19.82 25.08 -4.23
C VAL A 1116 20.24 26.48 -4.66
N LEU A 1117 21.52 26.85 -4.49
CA LEU A 1117 22.01 28.17 -4.91
C LEU A 1117 21.97 28.35 -6.43
N GLU A 1118 22.34 27.33 -7.21
CA GLU A 1118 22.21 27.35 -8.67
C GLU A 1118 20.76 27.60 -9.10
N ASN A 1119 19.81 26.86 -8.50
CA ASN A 1119 18.40 27.00 -8.86
C ASN A 1119 17.84 28.37 -8.43
N LEU A 1120 18.29 28.94 -7.30
CA LEU A 1120 17.92 30.31 -6.91
C LEU A 1120 18.43 31.35 -7.91
N VAL A 1121 19.69 31.26 -8.34
CA VAL A 1121 20.24 32.14 -9.38
C VAL A 1121 19.44 32.01 -10.68
N VAL A 1122 19.26 30.77 -11.17
CA VAL A 1122 18.58 30.51 -12.45
C VAL A 1122 17.14 30.98 -12.43
N SER A 1123 16.46 30.86 -11.29
CA SER A 1123 15.08 31.34 -11.11
C SER A 1123 14.92 32.87 -11.06
N GLY A 1124 16.02 33.62 -10.91
CA GLY A 1124 15.98 35.07 -10.77
C GLY A 1124 15.88 35.61 -9.35
N ALA A 1125 15.95 34.73 -8.33
CA ALA A 1125 15.84 35.13 -6.92
C ALA A 1125 16.91 36.14 -6.44
N PHE A 1126 18.01 36.27 -7.20
CA PHE A 1126 19.14 37.17 -6.92
C PHE A 1126 19.29 38.31 -7.92
N ASP A 1127 18.32 38.52 -8.83
CA ASP A 1127 18.40 39.57 -9.87
C ASP A 1127 18.47 40.99 -9.26
N ASN A 1128 17.96 41.18 -8.04
CA ASN A 1128 17.98 42.44 -7.29
C ASN A 1128 19.40 42.84 -6.79
N PHE A 1129 20.41 41.98 -6.92
CA PHE A 1129 21.78 42.30 -6.50
C PHE A 1129 22.64 42.97 -7.59
N ASN A 1130 22.05 43.36 -8.73
CA ASN A 1130 22.77 43.95 -9.88
C ASN A 1130 23.95 43.10 -10.38
N ILE A 1131 23.84 41.76 -10.27
CA ILE A 1131 24.83 40.79 -10.77
C ILE A 1131 24.14 39.95 -11.86
N HIS A 1132 24.78 39.81 -13.02
CA HIS A 1132 24.22 39.01 -14.11
C HIS A 1132 24.19 37.52 -13.75
N ARG A 1133 23.12 36.81 -14.12
CA ARG A 1133 22.97 35.37 -13.84
C ARG A 1133 24.17 34.55 -14.36
N SER A 1134 24.77 34.94 -15.50
CA SER A 1134 25.97 34.30 -16.08
C SER A 1134 27.22 34.41 -15.20
N GLN A 1135 27.39 35.49 -14.44
CA GLN A 1135 28.56 35.71 -13.58
C GLN A 1135 28.64 34.70 -12.43
N TYR A 1136 27.51 34.19 -11.96
CA TYR A 1136 27.46 33.13 -10.94
C TYR A 1136 27.94 31.77 -11.45
N PHE A 1137 27.83 31.53 -12.76
CA PHE A 1137 28.24 30.28 -13.41
C PHE A 1137 29.59 30.41 -14.12
N TYR A 1138 30.22 31.58 -14.08
CA TYR A 1138 31.54 31.78 -14.67
C TYR A 1138 32.56 30.87 -13.98
N GLU A 1139 33.24 30.07 -14.79
CA GLU A 1139 34.26 29.12 -14.36
C GLU A 1139 35.65 29.71 -14.56
N GLU A 1140 36.46 29.64 -13.50
CA GLU A 1140 37.84 30.08 -13.53
C GLU A 1140 38.66 29.13 -12.65
N ASN A 1141 39.76 28.60 -13.20
CA ASN A 1141 40.63 27.61 -12.56
C ASN A 1141 39.86 26.37 -12.05
N GLY A 1142 38.92 25.86 -12.87
CA GLY A 1142 38.18 24.63 -12.60
C GLY A 1142 37.12 24.72 -11.49
N SER A 1143 36.79 25.92 -11.00
CA SER A 1143 35.71 26.13 -10.03
C SER A 1143 34.78 27.27 -10.45
N ASN A 1144 33.48 27.07 -10.30
CA ASN A 1144 32.49 28.10 -10.63
C ASN A 1144 32.35 29.12 -9.48
N MET A 1145 31.82 30.31 -9.78
CA MET A 1145 31.69 31.37 -8.80
C MET A 1145 30.80 30.98 -7.60
N ILE A 1146 29.75 30.16 -7.80
CA ILE A 1146 28.94 29.60 -6.71
C ILE A 1146 29.78 28.76 -5.73
N GLU A 1147 30.72 27.94 -6.22
CA GLU A 1147 31.63 27.15 -5.38
C GLU A 1147 32.59 28.03 -4.59
N LYS A 1148 33.16 29.08 -5.22
CA LYS A 1148 34.01 30.06 -4.54
C LYS A 1148 33.26 30.75 -3.41
N ILE A 1149 32.01 31.11 -3.67
CA ILE A 1149 31.09 31.72 -2.72
C ILE A 1149 30.76 30.77 -1.54
N ILE A 1150 30.50 29.48 -1.80
CA ILE A 1150 30.27 28.47 -0.73
C ILE A 1150 31.53 28.31 0.13
N LYS A 1151 32.71 28.19 -0.51
CA LYS A 1151 34.00 28.09 0.20
C LYS A 1151 34.24 29.30 1.11
N PHE A 1152 33.92 30.51 0.63
CA PHE A 1152 33.97 31.74 1.43
C PHE A 1152 33.06 31.66 2.67
N GLY A 1153 31.80 31.25 2.51
CA GLY A 1153 30.86 31.14 3.62
C GLY A 1153 31.25 30.09 4.67
N VAL A 1154 31.75 28.93 4.25
CA VAL A 1154 32.25 27.89 5.16
C VAL A 1154 33.48 28.40 5.92
N LYS A 1155 34.43 29.07 5.24
CA LYS A 1155 35.61 29.67 5.86
C LYS A 1155 35.22 30.74 6.89
N TYR A 1156 34.27 31.61 6.54
CA TYR A 1156 33.74 32.65 7.44
C TYR A 1156 33.12 32.07 8.71
N LYS A 1157 32.30 31.01 8.59
CA LYS A 1157 31.70 30.34 9.76
C LYS A 1157 32.73 29.66 10.65
N LYS A 1158 33.68 28.93 10.06
CA LYS A 1158 34.75 28.26 10.81
C LYS A 1158 35.60 29.26 11.61
N ILE A 1159 35.94 30.40 11.01
CA ILE A 1159 36.68 31.47 11.69
C ILE A 1159 35.84 32.09 12.81
N LYS A 1160 34.54 32.35 12.58
CA LYS A 1160 33.64 32.91 13.60
C LYS A 1160 33.41 31.96 14.78
N GLU A 1161 33.32 30.65 14.55
CA GLU A 1161 33.25 29.64 15.62
C GLU A 1161 34.56 29.56 16.41
N ASN A 1162 35.70 29.58 15.72
CA ASN A 1162 37.01 29.60 16.37
C ASN A 1162 37.21 30.84 17.25
N ILE A 1163 36.76 32.02 16.81
CA ILE A 1163 36.86 33.27 17.57
C ILE A 1163 35.90 33.31 18.76
N LYS A 1164 34.69 32.75 18.62
CA LYS A 1164 33.78 32.57 19.77
C LYS A 1164 34.37 31.70 20.88
N ASN A 1165 35.26 30.77 20.53
CA ASN A 1165 35.92 29.86 21.46
C ASN A 1165 37.34 30.32 21.87
N SER A 1166 37.81 31.49 21.42
CA SER A 1166 39.13 32.03 21.77
C SER A 1166 39.05 33.18 22.76
N LEU A 1167 40.20 33.57 23.32
CA LEU A 1167 40.38 34.75 24.19
C LEU A 1167 40.13 36.09 23.46
N PHE A 1168 40.02 36.10 22.13
CA PHE A 1168 39.87 37.31 21.30
C PHE A 1168 38.41 37.63 20.92
N LYS A 1169 37.47 37.39 21.85
CA LYS A 1169 36.01 37.61 21.65
C LYS A 1169 35.62 39.05 21.27
N ASN A 1170 36.50 40.03 21.51
CA ASN A 1170 36.21 41.47 21.31
C ASN A 1170 36.61 42.04 19.94
N ILE A 1171 37.17 41.24 19.03
CA ILE A 1171 37.47 41.71 17.65
C ILE A 1171 36.17 41.75 16.85
N LYS A 1172 35.70 42.96 16.51
CA LYS A 1172 34.41 43.18 15.81
C LYS A 1172 34.47 43.00 14.29
N ASP A 1173 35.62 43.18 13.65
CA ASP A 1173 35.76 43.09 12.19
C ASP A 1173 36.87 42.14 11.77
N ILE A 1174 36.50 41.14 10.96
CA ILE A 1174 37.42 40.20 10.33
C ILE A 1174 37.31 40.42 8.82
N GLU A 1175 38.36 40.96 8.21
CA GLU A 1175 38.44 41.10 6.76
C GLU A 1175 38.85 39.76 6.12
N ILE A 1176 37.86 38.98 5.74
CA ILE A 1176 38.08 37.84 4.83
C ILE A 1176 38.01 38.38 3.39
N LEU A 1177 39.02 38.07 2.57
CA LEU A 1177 39.02 38.33 1.13
C LEU A 1177 37.71 37.86 0.51
N LYS A 1178 36.93 38.82 0.02
CA LYS A 1178 35.63 38.58 -0.61
C LYS A 1178 35.87 38.08 -2.04
N PRO A 1179 35.11 37.07 -2.52
CA PRO A 1179 35.21 36.65 -3.91
C PRO A 1179 34.72 37.79 -4.83
N ASN A 1180 35.53 38.14 -5.84
CA ASN A 1180 35.21 39.20 -6.79
C ASN A 1180 34.40 38.66 -7.98
N PHE A 1181 33.35 39.37 -8.39
CA PHE A 1181 32.55 39.02 -9.56
C PHE A 1181 33.20 39.60 -10.81
N LYS A 1182 33.86 38.77 -11.62
CA LYS A 1182 34.42 39.20 -12.91
C LYS A 1182 33.30 39.46 -13.93
N SER A 1183 33.54 40.41 -14.82
CA SER A 1183 32.69 40.64 -16.01
C SER A 1183 32.77 39.41 -16.93
N CYS A 1184 31.62 38.96 -17.45
CA CYS A 1184 31.55 37.89 -18.44
C CYS A 1184 30.41 38.15 -19.42
N LYS A 1185 30.42 37.45 -20.58
CA LYS A 1185 29.33 37.57 -21.57
C LYS A 1185 28.00 37.14 -20.97
N ASN A 1186 26.97 37.96 -21.16
CA ASN A 1186 25.61 37.63 -20.72
C ASN A 1186 25.06 36.44 -21.52
N TRP A 1187 24.27 35.59 -20.86
CA TRP A 1187 23.51 34.57 -21.58
C TRP A 1187 22.59 35.24 -22.60
N ASN A 1188 22.49 34.66 -23.79
CA ASN A 1188 21.47 35.08 -24.75
C ASN A 1188 20.06 34.87 -24.15
N LEU A 1189 19.07 35.58 -24.67
CA LEU A 1189 17.71 35.55 -24.11
C LEU A 1189 17.12 34.13 -24.11
N PHE A 1190 17.33 33.39 -25.21
CA PHE A 1190 16.83 32.02 -25.35
C PHE A 1190 17.42 31.04 -24.31
N GLU A 1191 18.74 31.08 -24.07
CA GLU A 1191 19.40 30.27 -23.05
C GLU A 1191 18.96 30.66 -21.64
N LYS A 1192 18.83 31.96 -21.36
CA LYS A 1192 18.32 32.46 -20.07
C LYS A 1192 16.92 31.92 -19.81
N LEU A 1193 16.02 32.03 -20.79
CA LEU A 1193 14.63 31.56 -20.69
C LEU A 1193 14.53 30.04 -20.62
N LYS A 1194 15.36 29.30 -21.36
CA LYS A 1194 15.41 27.83 -21.31
C LYS A 1194 15.82 27.34 -19.93
N LYS A 1195 16.89 27.92 -19.36
CA LYS A 1195 17.34 27.59 -17.98
C LYS A 1195 16.30 27.98 -16.94
N GLU A 1196 15.66 29.15 -17.08
CA GLU A 1196 14.56 29.57 -16.22
C GLU A 1196 13.40 28.55 -16.27
N LYS A 1197 13.00 28.10 -17.46
CA LYS A 1197 11.95 27.09 -17.64
C LYS A 1197 12.32 25.72 -17.08
N GLU A 1198 13.59 25.32 -17.07
CA GLU A 1198 14.00 24.05 -16.44
C GLU A 1198 13.75 24.02 -14.92
N VAL A 1199 13.83 25.19 -14.28
CA VAL A 1199 13.78 25.35 -12.82
C VAL A 1199 12.40 25.83 -12.34
N ILE A 1200 11.80 26.80 -13.02
CA ILE A 1200 10.46 27.32 -12.71
C ILE A 1200 9.37 26.47 -13.38
N GLY A 1201 9.69 25.88 -14.54
CA GLY A 1201 8.75 25.08 -15.35
C GLY A 1201 8.03 25.86 -16.44
N MET A 1202 8.15 27.19 -16.45
CA MET A 1202 7.56 28.09 -17.44
C MET A 1202 8.47 29.29 -17.71
N TYR A 1203 8.14 30.08 -18.73
CA TYR A 1203 8.78 31.36 -18.99
C TYR A 1203 8.10 32.45 -18.17
N LEU A 1204 8.78 32.98 -17.15
CA LEU A 1204 8.20 33.93 -16.20
C LEU A 1204 8.59 35.37 -16.55
N THR A 1205 9.86 35.59 -16.89
CA THR A 1205 10.41 36.93 -17.18
C THR A 1205 10.05 37.44 -18.57
N TYR A 1206 10.08 36.58 -19.59
CA TYR A 1206 9.78 36.95 -20.98
C TYR A 1206 9.38 35.73 -21.80
N HIS A 1207 8.46 35.86 -22.77
CA HIS A 1207 8.12 34.73 -23.65
C HIS A 1207 9.04 34.74 -24.89
N PRO A 1208 9.62 33.60 -25.34
CA PRO A 1208 10.53 33.59 -26.49
C PRO A 1208 9.90 34.14 -27.78
N LEU A 1209 8.59 33.96 -27.97
CA LEU A 1209 7.87 34.49 -29.13
C LEU A 1209 7.62 36.02 -29.07
N ASN A 1210 7.87 36.69 -27.95
CA ASN A 1210 7.65 38.13 -27.85
C ASN A 1210 8.62 38.93 -28.74
N GLU A 1211 9.82 38.40 -29.05
CA GLU A 1211 10.72 39.04 -30.02
C GLU A 1211 10.11 39.09 -31.42
N TYR A 1212 9.24 38.12 -31.75
CA TYR A 1212 8.60 37.99 -33.05
C TYR A 1212 7.17 38.54 -33.07
N LYS A 1213 6.82 39.45 -32.14
CA LYS A 1213 5.44 39.92 -31.98
C LYS A 1213 4.91 40.62 -33.24
N TYR A 1214 5.78 41.30 -33.99
CA TYR A 1214 5.42 41.98 -35.23
C TYR A 1214 5.12 40.98 -36.36
N GLU A 1215 5.99 39.99 -36.51
CA GLU A 1215 5.85 38.89 -37.47
C GLU A 1215 4.62 38.04 -37.15
N ILE A 1216 4.38 37.74 -35.87
CA ILE A 1216 3.19 37.00 -35.44
C ILE A 1216 1.94 37.80 -35.82
N LYS A 1217 1.90 39.10 -35.55
CA LYS A 1217 0.74 39.94 -35.87
C LYS A 1217 0.45 40.03 -37.38
N ASN A 1218 1.49 39.97 -38.22
CA ASN A 1218 1.36 40.19 -39.67
C ASN A 1218 1.29 38.90 -40.50
N PHE A 1219 1.91 37.81 -40.06
CA PHE A 1219 1.98 36.54 -40.81
C PHE A 1219 1.05 35.45 -40.27
N THR A 1220 0.50 35.61 -39.06
CA THR A 1220 -0.52 34.67 -38.53
C THR A 1220 -1.92 35.23 -38.73
N ASN A 1221 -2.86 34.38 -39.13
CA ASN A 1221 -4.26 34.73 -39.33
C ASN A 1221 -5.19 34.13 -38.26
N ALA A 1222 -4.64 33.31 -37.36
CA ALA A 1222 -5.30 32.76 -36.19
C ALA A 1222 -4.30 32.55 -35.05
N THR A 1223 -4.80 32.57 -33.82
CA THR A 1223 -4.05 32.15 -32.63
C THR A 1223 -4.39 30.70 -32.26
N ILE A 1224 -3.58 30.09 -31.38
CA ILE A 1224 -3.91 28.76 -30.82
C ILE A 1224 -5.22 28.79 -30.01
N GLU A 1225 -5.55 29.94 -29.41
CA GLU A 1225 -6.82 30.13 -28.69
C GLU A 1225 -8.02 30.17 -29.65
N ASP A 1226 -7.88 30.82 -30.81
CA ASP A 1226 -8.92 30.85 -31.84
C ASP A 1226 -9.31 29.45 -32.34
N LEU A 1227 -8.34 28.55 -32.43
CA LEU A 1227 -8.58 27.14 -32.79
C LEU A 1227 -9.40 26.39 -31.74
N ASN A 1228 -9.43 26.84 -30.49
CA ASN A 1228 -10.20 26.20 -29.42
C ASN A 1228 -11.60 26.82 -29.26
N PHE A 1229 -11.71 28.15 -29.38
CA PHE A 1229 -12.93 28.88 -29.05
C PHE A 1229 -13.73 29.34 -30.28
N ASN A 1230 -13.10 29.53 -31.44
CA ASN A 1230 -13.70 30.12 -32.64
C ASN A 1230 -13.64 29.19 -33.86
N LYS A 1231 -13.72 27.86 -33.66
CA LYS A 1231 -13.59 26.85 -34.72
C LYS A 1231 -14.50 27.09 -35.92
N GLU A 1232 -15.73 27.57 -35.68
CA GLU A 1232 -16.73 27.87 -36.71
C GLU A 1232 -16.27 28.96 -37.68
N LYS A 1233 -15.43 29.90 -37.24
CA LYS A 1233 -14.92 31.01 -38.05
C LYS A 1233 -13.86 30.58 -39.08
N PHE A 1234 -13.20 29.44 -38.84
CA PHE A 1234 -12.04 28.97 -39.61
C PHE A 1234 -12.27 27.62 -40.32
N LEU A 1235 -13.49 27.08 -40.26
CA LEU A 1235 -13.88 25.88 -41.00
C LEU A 1235 -13.76 26.12 -42.52
N GLY A 1236 -12.95 25.30 -43.20
CA GLY A 1236 -12.70 25.39 -44.64
C GLY A 1236 -11.68 26.45 -45.09
N LYS A 1237 -11.03 27.17 -44.15
CA LYS A 1237 -10.02 28.20 -44.46
C LYS A 1237 -8.61 27.70 -44.16
N GLN A 1238 -7.61 28.22 -44.90
CA GLN A 1238 -6.20 27.96 -44.62
C GLN A 1238 -5.73 28.79 -43.41
N ILE A 1239 -5.10 28.13 -42.44
CA ILE A 1239 -4.74 28.74 -41.16
C ILE A 1239 -3.22 28.75 -40.99
N ASN A 1240 -2.68 29.94 -40.73
CA ASN A 1240 -1.28 30.18 -40.40
C ASN A 1240 -1.17 30.52 -38.92
N ILE A 1241 -0.54 29.65 -38.15
CA ILE A 1241 -0.30 29.81 -36.71
C ILE A 1241 1.21 29.86 -36.42
N CYS A 1242 1.59 30.62 -35.41
CA CYS A 1242 2.94 30.63 -34.87
C CYS A 1242 2.94 30.00 -33.47
N GLY A 1243 3.94 29.16 -33.19
CA GLY A 1243 4.06 28.48 -31.91
C GLY A 1243 5.45 27.87 -31.72
N ILE A 1244 5.75 27.44 -30.50
CA ILE A 1244 6.99 26.72 -30.19
C ILE A 1244 6.70 25.22 -30.18
N ILE A 1245 7.45 24.45 -30.96
CA ILE A 1245 7.35 22.98 -30.97
C ILE A 1245 7.87 22.44 -29.63
N TYR A 1246 6.98 21.86 -28.83
CA TYR A 1246 7.30 21.33 -27.52
C TYR A 1246 7.65 19.84 -27.53
N LYS A 1247 7.08 19.08 -28.46
CA LYS A 1247 7.29 17.63 -28.58
C LYS A 1247 6.99 17.17 -30.01
N SER A 1248 7.97 16.53 -30.65
CA SER A 1248 7.70 15.71 -31.83
C SER A 1248 6.98 14.45 -31.39
N LEU A 1249 5.76 14.26 -31.84
CA LEU A 1249 5.14 12.94 -31.89
C LEU A 1249 5.44 12.43 -33.30
N ASN A 1250 6.26 11.39 -33.42
CA ASN A 1250 6.36 10.66 -34.68
C ASN A 1250 4.95 10.11 -34.94
N LEU A 1251 4.24 10.76 -35.87
CA LEU A 1251 2.91 10.39 -36.34
C LEU A 1251 2.96 9.08 -37.12
#